data_AF-A0AAW0EYZ4-F1
#
_entry.id   AF-A0AAW0EYZ4-F1
#
_cell.length_a   1.000
_cell.length_b   1.000
_cell.length_c   1.000
_cell.angle_alpha   90.00
_cell.angle_beta   90.00
_cell.angle_gamma   90.00
#
_symmetry.space_group_name_H-M   'P 1'
#
loop_
_entity.id
_entity.type
_entity.pdbx_description
1 polymer ?
#
loop_
_entity_poly.entity_id
_entity_poly.type
_entity_poly.pdbx_seq_one_letter_code
_entity_poly.pdbx_strand_id
1 'polypeptide(L)'
;MWTRRRVFPAAAVPATPHEAALTTPRYEEQRHDVAGAANAFTLDEDAFTMVASLAYTLVPTLSAEEAGALLSWALPPAWAGDRAVSAEVRAARLAAAAQRAVALGACTQVEYFFVGTENGQVFLMPLLPPHLLEALVEEGGDVALPGLAQAWQREAALVGSAGEHPGHVPLNCVGRRLLHRHMREEPVAALDHLGTLLASAASSGDTSVALSLFHPVPRGITCLPHPCVVRSVKLWEGAAFTAQPSTAATDASTAAEQRWRDAVRAAEPTAVYVFTGDDAGIVRLWRVDVVAGSYALQHVLVCSARTTGMRSPLTPFARDDSAAAAPSCDADRVMHCLDVDEAAGRLYAGTEGGVCVWAIDALPWRGPTAVTAAALATQHPLCWDERRRAPLQCALPDAGGLARDADAASVATVEYRVARLANHHVWVLPAATVQPAMSRAAERASGAGSVGGWKPKYGRVVTGGAAVGVVSNTVRLSAAAAPVDGGGGDGDDGAVAVADRLTDTAVPVSFEGGEVKNDLRVPLSCVVPVVYPLAFLRTPGTACFAVRVLASGRRLVTSCADGKVCVWACGGGDAEVHVPQLVTSTPQTFRGLGRHICVVRAPDVFVTCSYDDGLVKEWHIYDEPQMLLRCARRFTLTPHSPESGGSSAQQRQQLTDAVRSMLAPGDAKDAKDGDGAAAEESGENEEGDAVGGISCAVAYPAFGAVFLVGAFESAIQTYSLTEVAGCEPPRNYVYNGHKTVRLPASMAEDVYDEL
;
A
#
# COMPACT_ATOMS: atom_id res chain seq x y z
N MET A 1 26.82 1.89 14.79
CA MET A 1 27.33 2.74 13.70
C MET A 1 26.73 2.27 12.39
N TRP A 2 26.48 3.17 11.43
CA TRP A 2 26.04 2.78 10.09
C TRP A 2 27.24 2.30 9.28
N THR A 3 27.11 1.10 8.72
CA THR A 3 28.14 0.50 7.87
C THR A 3 27.62 0.50 6.45
N ARG A 4 28.34 1.17 5.53
CA ARG A 4 28.04 1.07 4.10
C ARG A 4 28.26 -0.37 3.68
N ARG A 5 27.25 -0.99 3.07
CA ARG A 5 27.33 -2.37 2.60
C ARG A 5 27.84 -2.41 1.17
N ARG A 6 27.05 -1.86 0.24
CA ARG A 6 27.29 -1.95 -1.19
C ARG A 6 26.73 -0.73 -1.93
N VAL A 7 27.38 -0.40 -3.04
CA VAL A 7 26.87 0.49 -4.09
C VAL A 7 26.65 -0.40 -5.32
N PHE A 8 25.50 -0.30 -5.95
CA PHE A 8 25.24 -1.01 -7.20
C PHE A 8 24.53 -0.11 -8.23
N PRO A 9 25.02 -0.07 -9.47
CA PRO A 9 24.40 0.70 -10.56
C PRO A 9 23.16 -0.05 -11.08
N ALA A 10 21.96 0.34 -10.67
CA ALA A 10 20.72 -0.36 -11.02
C ALA A 10 20.47 -0.42 -12.54
N ALA A 11 20.91 0.62 -13.28
CA ALA A 11 20.87 0.64 -14.73
C ALA A 11 21.82 -0.39 -15.38
N ALA A 12 22.96 -0.70 -14.76
CA ALA A 12 23.95 -1.63 -15.32
C ALA A 12 23.75 -3.08 -14.85
N VAL A 13 22.81 -3.34 -13.92
CA VAL A 13 22.44 -4.71 -13.55
C VAL A 13 21.81 -5.42 -14.75
N PRO A 14 22.33 -6.59 -15.18
CA PRO A 14 21.85 -7.27 -16.37
C PRO A 14 20.34 -7.56 -16.30
N ALA A 15 19.60 -7.21 -17.35
CA ALA A 15 18.22 -7.63 -17.50
C ALA A 15 18.18 -9.13 -17.81
N THR A 16 17.38 -9.87 -17.05
CA THR A 16 17.08 -11.27 -17.35
C THR A 16 15.98 -11.31 -18.42
N PRO A 17 16.12 -12.12 -19.49
CA PRO A 17 15.19 -12.12 -20.63
C PRO A 17 13.88 -12.80 -20.23
N HIS A 18 13.03 -12.08 -19.53
CA HIS A 18 11.69 -12.48 -19.13
C HIS A 18 10.71 -11.38 -19.49
N GLU A 19 9.51 -11.78 -19.90
CA GLU A 19 8.41 -10.84 -20.01
C GLU A 19 8.08 -10.23 -18.64
N ALA A 20 7.53 -9.02 -18.66
CA ALA A 20 7.02 -8.38 -17.47
C ALA A 20 5.99 -9.31 -16.80
N ALA A 21 6.05 -9.43 -15.47
CA ALA A 21 5.08 -10.25 -14.75
C ALA A 21 3.64 -9.72 -14.93
N LEU A 22 3.49 -8.40 -15.09
CA LEU A 22 2.22 -7.74 -15.37
C LEU A 22 2.44 -6.51 -16.26
N THR A 23 1.49 -6.27 -17.16
CA THR A 23 1.41 -5.06 -17.99
C THR A 23 0.04 -4.42 -17.76
N THR A 24 -0.01 -3.09 -17.62
CA THR A 24 -1.27 -2.40 -17.40
C THR A 24 -2.06 -2.22 -18.70
N PRO A 25 -3.40 -2.16 -18.64
CA PRO A 25 -4.23 -1.99 -19.84
C PRO A 25 -3.87 -0.75 -20.67
N ARG A 26 -3.50 0.35 -20.01
CA ARG A 26 -3.09 1.59 -20.69
C ARG A 26 -1.80 1.44 -21.48
N TYR A 27 -0.84 0.69 -20.98
CA TYR A 27 0.36 0.36 -21.75
C TYR A 27 0.02 -0.49 -22.98
N GLU A 28 -0.89 -1.46 -22.85
CA GLU A 28 -1.31 -2.30 -23.98
C GLU A 28 -2.03 -1.48 -25.06
N GLU A 29 -2.93 -0.57 -24.67
CA GLU A 29 -3.57 0.40 -25.56
C GLU A 29 -2.52 1.21 -26.33
N GLN A 30 -1.57 1.81 -25.62
CA GLN A 30 -0.48 2.59 -26.21
C GLN A 30 0.37 1.75 -27.17
N ARG A 31 0.68 0.50 -26.81
CA ARG A 31 1.46 -0.42 -27.66
C ARG A 31 0.73 -0.73 -28.96
N HIS A 32 -0.58 -0.95 -28.91
CA HIS A 32 -1.39 -1.23 -30.09
C HIS A 32 -1.53 -0.02 -31.02
N ASP A 33 -1.68 1.17 -30.45
CA ASP A 33 -1.74 2.43 -31.22
C ASP A 33 -0.40 2.71 -31.93
N VAL A 34 0.72 2.47 -31.24
CA VAL A 34 2.08 2.65 -31.79
C VAL A 34 2.43 1.59 -32.83
N ALA A 35 1.95 0.36 -32.71
CA ALA A 35 2.15 -0.69 -33.73
C ALA A 35 1.51 -0.33 -35.09
N GLY A 36 0.52 0.57 -35.12
CA GLY A 36 -0.05 1.14 -36.33
C GLY A 36 0.78 2.29 -36.95
N ALA A 37 1.70 2.89 -36.20
CA ALA A 37 2.57 3.97 -36.62
C ALA A 37 4.01 3.43 -36.86
N ALA A 38 4.30 3.07 -38.10
CA ALA A 38 5.65 2.69 -38.51
C ALA A 38 6.67 3.77 -38.09
N ASN A 39 7.64 3.39 -37.26
CA ASN A 39 8.82 4.16 -36.81
C ASN A 39 8.69 5.15 -35.63
N ALA A 40 7.77 4.96 -34.68
CA ALA A 40 7.78 5.78 -33.46
C ALA A 40 8.39 5.03 -32.25
N PHE A 41 9.65 5.36 -31.95
CA PHE A 41 10.40 5.09 -30.70
C PHE A 41 11.06 3.71 -30.52
N THR A 42 12.32 3.63 -30.96
CA THR A 42 13.31 2.58 -30.64
C THR A 42 14.17 2.98 -29.43
N LEU A 43 13.55 3.38 -28.32
CA LEU A 43 14.28 3.42 -27.04
C LEU A 43 14.36 1.98 -26.53
N ASP A 44 15.54 1.57 -26.06
CA ASP A 44 15.70 0.29 -25.37
C ASP A 44 14.68 0.25 -24.24
N GLU A 45 13.66 -0.61 -24.36
CA GLU A 45 12.46 -0.55 -23.52
C GLU A 45 12.82 -0.61 -22.04
N ASP A 46 13.92 -1.27 -21.68
CA ASP A 46 14.36 -1.47 -20.30
C ASP A 46 15.40 -0.43 -19.81
N ALA A 47 15.76 0.55 -20.63
CA ALA A 47 16.68 1.63 -20.24
C ALA A 47 15.93 2.73 -19.47
N PHE A 48 16.49 3.14 -18.32
CA PHE A 48 16.00 4.26 -17.53
C PHE A 48 17.17 5.08 -17.01
N THR A 49 16.95 6.39 -16.79
CA THR A 49 17.99 7.29 -16.27
C THR A 49 17.76 7.62 -14.79
N MET A 50 16.50 7.71 -14.37
CA MET A 50 16.14 8.06 -13.00
C MET A 50 15.23 7.02 -12.32
N VAL A 51 15.51 6.77 -11.04
CA VAL A 51 14.60 6.08 -10.11
C VAL A 51 13.59 7.10 -9.56
N ALA A 52 12.30 6.86 -9.77
CA ALA A 52 11.19 7.68 -9.27
C ALA A 52 10.67 7.21 -7.90
N SER A 53 10.75 5.90 -7.62
CA SER A 53 10.36 5.31 -6.35
C SER A 53 11.19 4.09 -6.01
N LEU A 54 11.38 3.85 -4.70
CA LEU A 54 12.24 2.79 -4.19
C LEU A 54 11.55 2.10 -3.02
N ALA A 55 11.42 0.78 -3.11
CA ALA A 55 11.03 -0.06 -1.97
C ALA A 55 12.05 -1.17 -1.74
N TYR A 56 12.11 -1.66 -0.50
CA TYR A 56 13.05 -2.69 -0.07
C TYR A 56 12.34 -3.68 0.85
N THR A 57 12.61 -4.97 0.67
CA THR A 57 12.16 -6.02 1.58
C THR A 57 13.17 -7.17 1.63
N LEU A 58 12.96 -8.13 2.52
CA LEU A 58 13.70 -9.39 2.53
C LEU A 58 12.79 -10.57 2.82
N VAL A 59 13.17 -11.70 2.24
CA VAL A 59 12.60 -13.02 2.56
C VAL A 59 13.55 -13.69 3.56
N PRO A 60 13.12 -13.97 4.80
CA PRO A 60 14.01 -14.32 5.89
C PRO A 60 14.56 -15.75 5.82
N THR A 61 13.90 -16.63 5.07
CA THR A 61 14.26 -18.03 4.91
C THR A 61 13.88 -18.51 3.52
N LEU A 62 14.72 -19.34 2.92
CA LEU A 62 14.42 -20.04 1.69
C LEU A 62 14.41 -21.55 1.96
N SER A 63 13.37 -22.24 1.54
CA SER A 63 13.43 -23.67 1.30
C SER A 63 14.31 -23.97 0.07
N ALA A 64 14.78 -25.22 -0.06
CA ALA A 64 15.55 -25.65 -1.23
C ALA A 64 14.76 -25.46 -2.54
N GLU A 65 13.45 -25.69 -2.48
CA GLU A 65 12.54 -25.54 -3.62
C GLU A 65 12.38 -24.05 -4.01
N GLU A 66 12.17 -23.17 -3.03
CA GLU A 66 12.12 -21.72 -3.25
C GLU A 66 13.44 -21.18 -3.78
N ALA A 67 14.58 -21.67 -3.27
CA ALA A 67 15.90 -21.31 -3.75
C ALA A 67 16.11 -21.75 -5.21
N GLY A 68 15.78 -23.00 -5.56
CA GLY A 68 15.86 -23.48 -6.93
C GLY A 68 14.96 -22.68 -7.88
N ALA A 69 13.74 -22.37 -7.46
CA ALA A 69 12.79 -21.55 -8.21
C ALA A 69 13.30 -20.12 -8.40
N LEU A 70 13.85 -19.48 -7.36
CA LEU A 70 14.46 -18.16 -7.43
C LEU A 70 15.64 -18.14 -8.42
N LEU A 71 16.58 -19.07 -8.28
CA LEU A 71 17.78 -19.14 -9.11
C LEU A 71 17.45 -19.36 -10.59
N SER A 72 16.33 -20.04 -10.90
CA SER A 72 15.93 -20.37 -12.27
C SER A 72 15.69 -19.16 -13.18
N TRP A 73 15.28 -18.03 -12.58
CA TRP A 73 15.05 -16.78 -13.30
C TRP A 73 16.04 -15.69 -12.89
N ALA A 74 16.56 -15.71 -11.65
CA ALA A 74 17.42 -14.65 -11.15
C ALA A 74 18.85 -14.74 -11.75
N LEU A 75 19.36 -15.95 -12.00
CA LEU A 75 20.69 -16.12 -12.59
C LEU A 75 20.68 -15.72 -14.07
N PRO A 76 21.68 -14.93 -14.53
CA PRO A 76 21.87 -14.66 -15.95
C PRO A 76 21.92 -15.97 -16.77
N PRO A 77 21.31 -16.01 -17.96
CA PRO A 77 21.31 -17.22 -18.81
C PRO A 77 22.71 -17.75 -19.14
N ALA A 78 23.71 -16.85 -19.17
CA ALA A 78 25.10 -17.21 -19.38
C ALA A 78 25.70 -18.03 -18.22
N TRP A 79 25.19 -17.87 -17.00
CA TRP A 79 25.72 -18.54 -15.80
C TRP A 79 25.16 -19.95 -15.63
N ALA A 80 23.90 -20.15 -16.01
CA ALA A 80 23.17 -21.42 -15.88
C ALA A 80 23.43 -22.42 -17.03
N GLY A 81 24.39 -22.15 -17.92
CA GLY A 81 24.91 -23.12 -18.89
C GLY A 81 23.86 -23.81 -19.75
N ASP A 82 23.09 -23.05 -20.54
CA ASP A 82 22.49 -23.49 -21.82
C ASP A 82 21.45 -22.45 -22.28
N ARG A 83 21.66 -21.82 -23.44
CA ARG A 83 20.63 -20.98 -24.09
C ARG A 83 19.46 -21.81 -24.65
N ALA A 84 19.59 -23.14 -24.72
CA ALA A 84 18.65 -24.05 -25.39
C ALA A 84 17.82 -24.95 -24.45
N VAL A 85 18.04 -24.91 -23.14
CA VAL A 85 17.31 -25.75 -22.16
C VAL A 85 16.07 -25.01 -21.65
N SER A 86 14.94 -25.73 -21.54
CA SER A 86 13.69 -25.16 -21.03
C SER A 86 13.84 -24.65 -19.59
N ALA A 87 13.07 -23.62 -19.22
CA ALA A 87 13.09 -23.04 -17.88
C ALA A 87 12.84 -24.08 -16.78
N GLU A 88 11.97 -25.07 -17.06
CA GLU A 88 11.65 -26.17 -16.13
C GLU A 88 12.84 -27.08 -15.85
N VAL A 89 13.56 -27.50 -16.89
CA VAL A 89 14.75 -28.36 -16.73
C VAL A 89 15.86 -27.59 -16.02
N ARG A 90 16.00 -26.29 -16.30
CA ARG A 90 16.93 -25.40 -15.59
C ARG A 90 16.56 -25.30 -14.11
N ALA A 91 15.30 -25.06 -13.79
CA ALA A 91 14.80 -24.97 -12.42
C ALA A 91 15.04 -26.28 -11.65
N ALA A 92 14.74 -27.43 -12.26
CA ALA A 92 14.96 -28.74 -11.65
C ALA A 92 16.46 -29.01 -11.35
N ARG A 93 17.36 -28.66 -12.27
CA ARG A 93 18.81 -28.77 -12.05
C ARG A 93 19.29 -27.87 -10.91
N LEU A 94 18.83 -26.62 -10.88
CA LEU A 94 19.20 -25.66 -9.83
C LEU A 94 18.62 -26.04 -8.47
N ALA A 95 17.40 -26.56 -8.43
CA ALA A 95 16.80 -27.10 -7.22
C ALA A 95 17.61 -28.30 -6.69
N ALA A 96 18.02 -29.22 -7.56
CA ALA A 96 18.88 -30.33 -7.17
C ALA A 96 20.26 -29.87 -6.63
N ALA A 97 20.83 -28.81 -7.21
CA ALA A 97 22.05 -28.20 -6.69
C ALA A 97 21.83 -27.53 -5.32
N ALA A 98 20.73 -26.81 -5.15
CA ALA A 98 20.36 -26.13 -3.90
C ALA A 98 19.98 -27.10 -2.77
N GLN A 99 19.52 -28.32 -3.10
CA GLN A 99 19.21 -29.37 -2.13
C GLN A 99 20.45 -30.02 -1.48
N ARG A 100 21.66 -29.77 -2.01
CA ARG A 100 22.90 -30.29 -1.42
C ARG A 100 23.20 -29.60 -0.09
N ALA A 101 23.76 -30.32 0.87
CA ALA A 101 23.85 -29.88 2.26
C ALA A 101 24.54 -28.53 2.46
N VAL A 102 25.64 -28.25 1.74
CA VAL A 102 26.37 -26.98 1.83
C VAL A 102 25.57 -25.83 1.20
N ALA A 103 24.97 -26.04 0.02
CA ALA A 103 24.14 -25.04 -0.65
C ALA A 103 22.86 -24.72 0.15
N LEU A 104 22.22 -25.75 0.73
CA LEU A 104 21.07 -25.60 1.61
C LEU A 104 21.42 -24.81 2.88
N GLY A 105 22.60 -25.06 3.46
CA GLY A 105 23.12 -24.27 4.57
C GLY A 105 23.36 -22.80 4.21
N ALA A 106 23.65 -22.50 2.94
CA ALA A 106 23.86 -21.14 2.44
C ALA A 106 22.58 -20.41 1.99
N CYS A 107 21.43 -21.11 1.89
CA CYS A 107 20.10 -20.57 1.59
C CYS A 107 19.54 -19.73 2.75
N THR A 108 20.16 -18.58 3.01
CA THR A 108 19.78 -17.63 4.06
C THR A 108 18.82 -16.56 3.52
N GLN A 109 18.95 -15.31 3.96
CA GLN A 109 18.04 -14.22 3.65
C GLN A 109 18.29 -13.63 2.26
N VAL A 110 17.25 -13.53 1.44
CA VAL A 110 17.28 -12.81 0.15
C VAL A 110 16.73 -11.42 0.32
N GLU A 111 17.45 -10.42 -0.15
CA GLU A 111 16.99 -9.04 -0.15
C GLU A 111 16.43 -8.69 -1.52
N TYR A 112 15.41 -7.85 -1.56
CA TYR A 112 14.75 -7.43 -2.79
C TYR A 112 14.68 -5.92 -2.84
N PHE A 113 15.19 -5.35 -3.92
CA PHE A 113 14.94 -3.96 -4.30
C PHE A 113 13.84 -3.91 -5.35
N PHE A 114 12.92 -2.99 -5.16
CA PHE A 114 11.91 -2.63 -6.15
C PHE A 114 12.19 -1.21 -6.60
N VAL A 115 12.46 -1.07 -7.89
CA VAL A 115 12.89 0.19 -8.51
C VAL A 115 11.79 0.63 -9.47
N GLY A 116 11.00 1.61 -9.03
CA GLY A 116 10.07 2.32 -9.89
C GLY A 116 10.80 3.42 -10.64
N THR A 117 10.67 3.46 -11.96
CA THR A 117 11.43 4.34 -12.83
C THR A 117 10.57 5.51 -13.34
N GLU A 118 11.23 6.50 -13.94
CA GLU A 118 10.56 7.63 -14.59
C GLU A 118 9.74 7.25 -15.84
N ASN A 119 10.04 6.10 -16.47
CA ASN A 119 9.42 5.65 -17.72
C ASN A 119 8.33 4.59 -17.52
N GLY A 120 7.81 4.42 -16.30
CA GLY A 120 6.67 3.54 -16.02
C GLY A 120 7.04 2.08 -15.75
N GLN A 121 8.29 1.78 -15.40
CA GLN A 121 8.74 0.42 -15.15
C GLN A 121 8.98 0.17 -13.68
N VAL A 122 8.71 -1.07 -13.26
CA VAL A 122 9.06 -1.55 -11.92
C VAL A 122 9.99 -2.75 -12.06
N PHE A 123 11.27 -2.55 -11.75
CA PHE A 123 12.25 -3.62 -11.73
C PHE A 123 12.35 -4.26 -10.35
N LEU A 124 12.39 -5.59 -10.35
CA LEU A 124 12.73 -6.44 -9.23
C LEU A 124 14.20 -6.81 -9.30
N MET A 125 14.94 -6.58 -8.21
CA MET A 125 16.34 -6.92 -8.12
C MET A 125 16.60 -7.77 -6.87
N PRO A 126 16.72 -9.10 -7.00
CA PRO A 126 17.13 -9.97 -5.91
C PRO A 126 18.63 -9.82 -5.63
N LEU A 127 18.96 -9.63 -4.36
CA LEU A 127 20.32 -9.73 -3.84
C LEU A 127 20.44 -11.05 -3.09
N LEU A 128 21.15 -12.01 -3.71
CA LEU A 128 21.35 -13.33 -3.14
C LEU A 128 22.32 -13.28 -1.94
N PRO A 129 22.24 -14.25 -1.02
CA PRO A 129 23.28 -14.45 -0.01
C PRO A 129 24.65 -14.63 -0.70
N PRO A 130 25.71 -13.89 -0.28
CA PRO A 130 27.02 -14.02 -0.91
C PRO A 130 27.55 -15.46 -0.92
N HIS A 131 27.44 -16.16 0.21
CA HIS A 131 27.88 -17.54 0.38
C HIS A 131 27.07 -18.57 -0.42
N LEU A 132 25.86 -18.21 -0.88
CA LEU A 132 25.06 -19.13 -1.69
C LEU A 132 25.75 -19.39 -3.03
N LEU A 133 26.32 -18.35 -3.65
CA LEU A 133 27.01 -18.50 -4.92
C LEU A 133 28.31 -19.31 -4.76
N GLU A 134 29.05 -19.12 -3.66
CA GLU A 134 30.23 -19.92 -3.29
C GLU A 134 29.86 -21.40 -3.19
N ALA A 135 28.88 -21.72 -2.34
CA ALA A 135 28.42 -23.08 -2.12
C ALA A 135 27.90 -23.73 -3.42
N LEU A 136 27.21 -22.97 -4.28
CA LEU A 136 26.75 -23.47 -5.58
C LEU A 136 27.90 -23.77 -6.55
N VAL A 137 29.02 -23.04 -6.50
CA VAL A 137 30.21 -23.34 -7.30
C VAL A 137 30.93 -24.59 -6.76
N GLU A 138 31.12 -24.67 -5.44
CA GLU A 138 31.78 -25.78 -4.76
C GLU A 138 31.04 -27.11 -4.97
N GLU A 139 29.72 -27.11 -4.80
CA GLU A 139 28.89 -28.30 -4.92
C GLU A 139 28.49 -28.59 -6.38
N GLY A 140 28.17 -27.55 -7.16
CA GLY A 140 27.68 -27.62 -8.54
C GLY A 140 28.72 -28.05 -9.56
N GLY A 141 29.99 -27.67 -9.32
CA GLY A 141 31.08 -27.81 -10.27
C GLY A 141 30.84 -27.09 -11.61
N ASP A 142 31.83 -27.15 -12.50
CA ASP A 142 31.72 -26.60 -13.86
C ASP A 142 30.60 -27.25 -14.70
N VAL A 143 30.06 -28.39 -14.25
CA VAL A 143 29.05 -29.17 -14.98
C VAL A 143 27.65 -28.56 -14.83
N ALA A 144 27.30 -28.03 -13.66
CA ALA A 144 25.96 -27.47 -13.42
C ALA A 144 25.89 -25.95 -13.69
N LEU A 145 26.98 -25.22 -13.44
CA LEU A 145 27.01 -23.74 -13.45
C LEU A 145 28.31 -23.18 -14.06
N PRO A 146 28.69 -23.54 -15.30
CA PRO A 146 29.98 -23.17 -15.88
C PRO A 146 30.21 -21.65 -15.98
N GLY A 147 29.16 -20.88 -16.27
CA GLY A 147 29.30 -19.42 -16.37
C GLY A 147 29.38 -18.73 -15.01
N LEU A 148 28.86 -19.34 -13.94
CA LEU A 148 28.99 -18.82 -12.58
C LEU A 148 30.44 -18.97 -12.09
N ALA A 149 31.08 -20.12 -12.29
CA ALA A 149 32.48 -20.35 -11.90
C ALA A 149 33.44 -19.35 -12.56
N GLN A 150 33.26 -19.06 -13.85
CA GLN A 150 34.05 -18.05 -14.57
C GLN A 150 33.77 -16.61 -14.10
N ALA A 151 32.53 -16.30 -13.76
CA ALA A 151 32.18 -14.98 -13.22
C ALA A 151 32.76 -14.81 -11.80
N TRP A 152 32.71 -15.85 -10.98
CA TRP A 152 33.31 -15.92 -9.65
C TRP A 152 34.82 -15.66 -9.68
N GLN A 153 35.55 -16.33 -10.58
CA GLN A 153 36.99 -16.12 -10.77
C GLN A 153 37.32 -14.67 -11.17
N ARG A 154 36.50 -14.06 -12.05
CA ARG A 154 36.66 -12.66 -12.43
C ARG A 154 36.40 -11.71 -11.25
N GLU A 155 35.38 -11.98 -10.46
CA GLU A 155 35.08 -11.18 -9.27
C GLU A 155 36.18 -11.29 -8.21
N ALA A 156 36.68 -12.49 -7.94
CA ALA A 156 37.81 -12.70 -7.05
C ALA A 156 39.07 -11.94 -7.51
N ALA A 157 39.32 -11.88 -8.82
CA ALA A 157 40.42 -11.10 -9.39
C ALA A 157 40.20 -9.57 -9.25
N LEU A 158 38.96 -9.10 -9.37
CA LEU A 158 38.59 -7.69 -9.20
C LEU A 158 38.70 -7.24 -7.74
N VAL A 159 38.22 -8.06 -6.80
CA VAL A 159 38.33 -7.81 -5.34
C VAL A 159 39.79 -7.82 -4.88
N GLY A 160 40.66 -8.59 -5.54
CA GLY A 160 42.11 -8.57 -5.30
C GLY A 160 42.84 -7.31 -5.81
N SER A 161 42.17 -6.47 -6.60
CA SER A 161 42.71 -5.19 -7.07
C SER A 161 42.22 -4.04 -6.17
N ALA A 162 43.13 -3.22 -5.64
CA ALA A 162 42.89 -2.31 -4.52
C ALA A 162 42.01 -1.06 -4.82
N GLY A 163 41.12 -1.10 -5.82
CA GLY A 163 40.26 0.03 -6.17
C GLY A 163 38.82 -0.39 -6.46
N GLU A 164 37.84 0.26 -5.80
CA GLU A 164 36.42 0.12 -6.16
C GLU A 164 36.22 0.60 -7.61
N HIS A 165 35.75 -0.29 -8.50
CA HIS A 165 35.54 0.04 -9.90
C HIS A 165 34.16 0.70 -10.12
N PRO A 166 34.08 1.95 -10.59
CA PRO A 166 32.80 2.60 -10.87
C PRO A 166 32.04 1.84 -11.97
N GLY A 167 30.77 1.51 -11.71
CA GLY A 167 29.94 0.73 -12.63
C GLY A 167 30.01 -0.79 -12.43
N HIS A 168 30.79 -1.30 -11.47
CA HIS A 168 30.84 -2.72 -11.15
C HIS A 168 29.54 -3.20 -10.49
N VAL A 169 28.99 -4.33 -10.99
CA VAL A 169 27.82 -5.00 -10.40
C VAL A 169 28.32 -6.20 -9.57
N PRO A 170 28.07 -6.25 -8.24
CA PRO A 170 28.48 -7.38 -7.41
C PRO A 170 27.84 -8.71 -7.85
N LEU A 171 28.54 -9.86 -7.70
CA LEU A 171 28.06 -11.15 -8.22
C LEU A 171 26.70 -11.57 -7.69
N ASN A 172 26.46 -11.25 -6.42
CA ASN A 172 25.23 -11.61 -5.75
C ASN A 172 24.04 -10.73 -6.17
N CYS A 173 24.30 -9.65 -6.92
CA CYS A 173 23.32 -8.86 -7.64
C CYS A 173 23.16 -9.45 -9.06
N VAL A 174 22.52 -10.61 -9.11
CA VAL A 174 22.54 -11.53 -10.25
C VAL A 174 21.94 -10.96 -11.54
N GLY A 175 20.70 -10.50 -11.49
CA GLY A 175 20.00 -9.96 -12.64
C GLY A 175 18.70 -9.29 -12.20
N ARG A 176 18.32 -8.22 -12.90
CA ARG A 176 17.04 -7.55 -12.69
C ARG A 176 15.96 -8.19 -13.55
N ARG A 177 14.74 -8.24 -13.03
CA ARG A 177 13.56 -8.72 -13.76
C ARG A 177 12.51 -7.64 -13.77
N LEU A 178 11.91 -7.42 -14.94
CA LEU A 178 10.81 -6.49 -15.06
C LEU A 178 9.55 -7.09 -14.43
N LEU A 179 8.97 -6.40 -13.45
CA LEU A 179 7.82 -6.88 -12.71
C LEU A 179 6.53 -6.26 -13.25
N HIS A 180 6.44 -4.93 -13.29
CA HIS A 180 5.28 -4.21 -13.80
C HIS A 180 5.68 -3.26 -14.94
N ARG A 181 4.83 -3.19 -15.98
CA ARG A 181 4.88 -2.19 -17.05
C ARG A 181 3.63 -1.32 -16.98
N HIS A 182 3.81 -0.07 -16.55
CA HIS A 182 2.81 1.00 -16.63
C HIS A 182 2.91 1.74 -17.96
N MET A 183 1.99 2.68 -18.21
CA MET A 183 2.04 3.58 -19.36
C MET A 183 3.43 4.21 -19.53
N ARG A 184 3.91 4.32 -20.77
CA ARG A 184 5.26 4.86 -21.05
C ARG A 184 5.35 6.34 -20.63
N GLU A 185 6.54 6.75 -20.22
CA GLU A 185 6.87 8.13 -19.83
C GLU A 185 6.14 8.60 -18.55
N GLU A 186 5.47 7.69 -17.85
CA GLU A 186 4.76 7.98 -16.61
C GLU A 186 5.58 7.47 -15.40
N PRO A 187 6.03 8.33 -14.48
CA PRO A 187 6.84 7.86 -13.36
C PRO A 187 5.99 7.01 -12.40
N VAL A 188 6.60 5.94 -11.89
CA VAL A 188 5.98 5.12 -10.85
C VAL A 188 6.09 5.86 -9.52
N ALA A 189 4.96 6.37 -9.01
CA ALA A 189 4.93 7.24 -7.84
C ALA A 189 4.63 6.49 -6.52
N ALA A 190 3.90 5.37 -6.59
CA ALA A 190 3.49 4.61 -5.41
C ALA A 190 3.97 3.16 -5.48
N LEU A 191 4.57 2.69 -4.39
CA LEU A 191 4.99 1.31 -4.17
C LEU A 191 4.66 0.90 -2.73
N ASP A 192 4.09 -0.28 -2.55
CA ASP A 192 3.96 -0.92 -1.24
C ASP A 192 4.08 -2.44 -1.39
N HIS A 193 4.55 -3.11 -0.33
CA HIS A 193 4.68 -4.56 -0.29
C HIS A 193 4.02 -5.15 0.97
N LEU A 194 3.67 -6.43 0.88
CA LEU A 194 3.15 -7.21 2.00
C LEU A 194 3.54 -8.66 1.79
N GLY A 195 4.37 -9.21 2.68
CA GLY A 195 4.95 -10.53 2.49
C GLY A 195 5.69 -10.63 1.14
N THR A 196 5.17 -11.46 0.23
CA THR A 196 5.72 -11.70 -1.11
C THR A 196 4.98 -10.96 -2.24
N LEU A 197 4.08 -10.04 -1.89
CA LEU A 197 3.31 -9.22 -2.82
C LEU A 197 3.95 -7.84 -3.01
N LEU A 198 3.84 -7.31 -4.22
CA LEU A 198 4.14 -5.92 -4.54
C LEU A 198 2.96 -5.29 -5.28
N ALA A 199 2.59 -4.08 -4.87
CA ALA A 199 1.68 -3.20 -5.59
C ALA A 199 2.40 -1.96 -6.12
N SER A 200 2.02 -1.47 -7.30
CA SER A 200 2.53 -0.22 -7.86
C SER A 200 1.49 0.59 -8.63
N ALA A 201 1.68 1.91 -8.67
CA ALA A 201 0.87 2.83 -9.47
C ALA A 201 1.71 3.98 -10.05
N ALA A 202 1.32 4.47 -11.24
CA ALA A 202 1.96 5.60 -11.92
C ALA A 202 1.28 6.95 -11.62
N SER A 203 1.95 8.05 -11.98
CA SER A 203 1.66 9.37 -11.40
C SER A 203 0.71 10.30 -12.18
N SER A 204 0.34 10.01 -13.44
CA SER A 204 -0.50 10.95 -14.20
C SER A 204 -1.38 10.29 -15.27
N GLY A 205 -0.87 9.30 -15.99
CA GLY A 205 -1.54 8.70 -17.14
C GLY A 205 -2.14 7.30 -16.91
N ASP A 206 -1.55 6.51 -16.01
CA ASP A 206 -2.01 5.14 -15.75
C ASP A 206 -2.96 5.08 -14.55
N THR A 207 -4.25 4.94 -14.85
CA THR A 207 -5.31 4.83 -13.84
C THR A 207 -5.51 3.38 -13.40
N SER A 208 -4.41 2.66 -13.15
CA SER A 208 -4.42 1.26 -12.74
C SER A 208 -3.40 1.00 -11.64
N VAL A 209 -3.74 0.11 -10.70
CA VAL A 209 -2.80 -0.42 -9.70
C VAL A 209 -2.42 -1.84 -10.09
N ALA A 210 -1.13 -2.06 -10.35
CA ALA A 210 -0.58 -3.36 -10.70
C ALA A 210 -0.25 -4.15 -9.43
N LEU A 211 -0.66 -5.43 -9.36
CA LEU A 211 -0.34 -6.33 -8.24
C LEU A 211 0.31 -7.62 -8.75
N SER A 212 1.43 -8.03 -8.14
CA SER A 212 2.12 -9.28 -8.45
C SER A 212 2.73 -9.95 -7.21
N LEU A 213 2.99 -11.25 -7.33
CA LEU A 213 3.96 -11.94 -6.49
C LEU A 213 5.36 -11.67 -7.03
N PHE A 214 6.33 -11.38 -6.16
CA PHE A 214 7.73 -11.23 -6.55
C PHE A 214 8.62 -12.42 -6.14
N HIS A 215 8.13 -13.28 -5.24
CA HIS A 215 8.86 -14.42 -4.70
C HIS A 215 7.96 -15.67 -4.58
N PRO A 216 8.45 -16.90 -4.80
CA PRO A 216 9.80 -17.24 -5.31
C PRO A 216 9.97 -17.02 -6.80
N VAL A 217 8.88 -17.04 -7.57
CA VAL A 217 8.86 -16.75 -9.01
C VAL A 217 7.91 -15.57 -9.26
N PRO A 218 8.41 -14.46 -9.84
CA PRO A 218 7.56 -13.35 -10.18
C PRO A 218 6.40 -13.70 -11.10
N ARG A 219 5.19 -13.31 -10.72
CA ARG A 219 3.92 -13.63 -11.39
C ARG A 219 2.89 -12.51 -11.17
N GLY A 220 2.31 -11.98 -12.24
CA GLY A 220 1.20 -11.04 -12.15
C GLY A 220 -0.04 -11.67 -11.53
N ILE A 221 -0.76 -10.90 -10.72
CA ILE A 221 -2.04 -11.29 -10.14
C ILE A 221 -3.17 -10.59 -10.88
N THR A 222 -3.20 -9.25 -10.84
CA THR A 222 -4.29 -8.46 -11.42
C THR A 222 -3.93 -6.98 -11.52
N CYS A 223 -4.70 -6.24 -12.34
CA CYS A 223 -4.69 -4.78 -12.38
C CYS A 223 -6.02 -4.23 -11.82
N LEU A 224 -5.95 -3.40 -10.78
CA LEU A 224 -7.13 -2.74 -10.21
C LEU A 224 -7.43 -1.45 -10.98
N PRO A 225 -8.62 -1.30 -11.57
CA PRO A 225 -8.98 -0.13 -12.35
C PRO A 225 -9.34 1.03 -11.43
N HIS A 226 -8.93 2.24 -11.83
CA HIS A 226 -9.25 3.48 -11.15
C HIS A 226 -9.84 4.52 -12.12
N PRO A 227 -10.73 5.41 -11.63
CA PRO A 227 -11.24 6.52 -12.43
C PRO A 227 -10.23 7.67 -12.54
N CYS A 228 -9.31 7.78 -11.58
CA CYS A 228 -8.35 8.87 -11.46
C CYS A 228 -6.97 8.33 -11.08
N VAL A 229 -5.98 9.21 -11.00
CA VAL A 229 -4.59 8.84 -10.71
C VAL A 229 -4.44 8.37 -9.27
N VAL A 230 -3.81 7.22 -9.07
CA VAL A 230 -3.51 6.71 -7.73
C VAL A 230 -2.18 7.27 -7.24
N ARG A 231 -2.20 7.92 -6.09
CA ARG A 231 -1.05 8.60 -5.48
C ARG A 231 -0.43 7.82 -4.33
N SER A 232 -1.23 6.99 -3.66
CA SER A 232 -0.78 6.17 -2.54
C SER A 232 -1.44 4.80 -2.59
N VAL A 233 -0.70 3.78 -2.18
CA VAL A 233 -1.15 2.38 -2.10
C VAL A 233 -0.73 1.83 -0.75
N LYS A 234 -1.61 1.07 -0.10
CA LYS A 234 -1.31 0.33 1.12
C LYS A 234 -1.89 -1.07 1.08
N LEU A 235 -1.03 -2.08 1.19
CA LEU A 235 -1.42 -3.48 1.33
C LEU A 235 -1.73 -3.81 2.80
N TRP A 236 -2.75 -4.64 3.00
CA TRP A 236 -3.26 -5.01 4.32
C TRP A 236 -3.79 -6.46 4.34
N GLU A 237 -3.51 -7.20 5.41
CA GLU A 237 -3.94 -8.61 5.55
C GLU A 237 -5.44 -8.75 5.80
N GLY A 238 -6.13 -7.69 6.23
CA GLY A 238 -7.57 -7.73 6.46
C GLY A 238 -8.00 -8.45 7.74
N ALA A 239 -7.07 -8.69 8.68
CA ALA A 239 -7.32 -9.45 9.91
C ALA A 239 -8.53 -8.95 10.72
N ALA A 240 -8.89 -7.67 10.62
CA ALA A 240 -10.07 -7.11 11.29
C ALA A 240 -11.40 -7.77 10.84
N PHE A 241 -11.50 -8.25 9.60
CA PHE A 241 -12.69 -8.95 9.11
C PHE A 241 -12.85 -10.36 9.67
N THR A 242 -11.74 -10.96 10.14
CA THR A 242 -11.70 -12.34 10.64
C THR A 242 -11.52 -12.43 12.16
N ALA A 243 -11.21 -11.30 12.81
CA ALA A 243 -10.98 -11.19 14.24
C ALA A 243 -12.22 -11.61 15.05
N GLN A 244 -12.00 -12.41 16.10
CA GLN A 244 -13.05 -12.79 17.05
C GLN A 244 -13.31 -11.66 18.05
N PRO A 245 -14.57 -11.28 18.31
CA PRO A 245 -14.89 -10.42 19.44
C PRO A 245 -14.62 -11.15 20.77
N SER A 246 -14.17 -10.43 21.79
CA SER A 246 -13.67 -10.97 23.07
C SER A 246 -14.75 -11.46 24.05
N THR A 247 -15.99 -11.67 23.62
CA THR A 247 -17.11 -12.01 24.51
C THR A 247 -17.37 -13.51 24.59
N ALA A 248 -17.32 -14.06 25.81
CA ALA A 248 -17.77 -15.42 26.12
C ALA A 248 -19.27 -15.57 25.79
N ALA A 249 -19.58 -16.50 24.89
CA ALA A 249 -20.91 -16.70 24.32
C ALA A 249 -21.78 -17.66 25.15
N THR A 250 -23.03 -17.29 25.44
CA THR A 250 -24.03 -18.19 26.07
C THR A 250 -25.39 -18.30 25.34
N ASP A 251 -25.63 -17.58 24.23
CA ASP A 251 -26.98 -17.49 23.62
C ASP A 251 -27.04 -18.01 22.16
N ALA A 252 -28.19 -18.57 21.74
CA ALA A 252 -28.38 -19.13 20.39
C ALA A 252 -28.12 -18.16 19.22
N SER A 253 -28.31 -16.85 19.42
CA SER A 253 -27.97 -15.83 18.41
C SER A 253 -26.47 -15.75 18.14
N THR A 254 -25.65 -16.01 19.16
CA THR A 254 -24.18 -16.02 19.02
C THR A 254 -23.70 -17.17 18.14
N ALA A 255 -24.44 -18.29 18.09
CA ALA A 255 -24.08 -19.45 17.29
C ALA A 255 -24.25 -19.21 15.77
N ALA A 256 -25.30 -18.49 15.34
CA ALA A 256 -25.48 -18.13 13.93
C ALA A 256 -24.39 -17.16 13.44
N GLU A 257 -24.09 -16.14 14.24
CA GLU A 257 -23.00 -15.21 13.95
C GLU A 257 -21.64 -15.91 13.94
N GLN A 258 -21.39 -16.82 14.88
CA GLN A 258 -20.14 -17.57 14.92
C GLN A 258 -19.96 -18.43 13.67
N ARG A 259 -21.02 -19.15 13.24
CA ARG A 259 -21.01 -19.92 11.98
C ARG A 259 -20.69 -19.02 10.79
N TRP A 260 -21.26 -17.82 10.74
CA TRP A 260 -20.95 -16.85 9.70
C TRP A 260 -19.48 -16.42 9.74
N ARG A 261 -18.94 -16.06 10.91
CA ARG A 261 -17.51 -15.68 11.05
C ARG A 261 -16.57 -16.81 10.66
N ASP A 262 -16.89 -18.04 11.02
CA ASP A 262 -16.10 -19.21 10.65
C ASP A 262 -16.11 -19.43 9.14
N ALA A 263 -17.25 -19.21 8.47
CA ALA A 263 -17.34 -19.22 7.02
C ALA A 263 -16.52 -18.10 6.36
N VAL A 264 -16.50 -16.89 6.92
CA VAL A 264 -15.64 -15.79 6.45
C VAL A 264 -14.17 -16.19 6.57
N ARG A 265 -13.74 -16.70 7.72
CA ARG A 265 -12.35 -17.16 7.91
C ARG A 265 -11.95 -18.23 6.91
N ALA A 266 -12.84 -19.18 6.62
CA ALA A 266 -12.61 -20.20 5.61
C ALA A 266 -12.52 -19.65 4.17
N ALA A 267 -13.17 -18.51 3.89
CA ALA A 267 -13.21 -17.88 2.58
C ALA A 267 -12.08 -16.85 2.32
N GLU A 268 -11.39 -16.39 3.37
CA GLU A 268 -10.33 -15.38 3.29
C GLU A 268 -8.86 -15.88 3.43
N PRO A 269 -8.49 -17.17 3.23
CA PRO A 269 -7.10 -17.61 3.48
C PRO A 269 -6.09 -17.08 2.46
N THR A 270 -6.56 -16.62 1.29
CA THR A 270 -5.72 -16.17 0.17
C THR A 270 -6.00 -14.73 -0.24
N ALA A 271 -6.84 -14.02 0.52
CA ALA A 271 -7.22 -12.67 0.20
C ALA A 271 -6.25 -11.66 0.80
N VAL A 272 -5.97 -10.63 0.02
CA VAL A 272 -5.24 -9.46 0.48
C VAL A 272 -6.06 -8.22 0.16
N TYR A 273 -6.04 -7.27 1.08
CA TYR A 273 -6.76 -6.03 0.94
C TYR A 273 -5.81 -4.93 0.47
N VAL A 274 -6.29 -4.07 -0.42
CA VAL A 274 -5.51 -2.98 -1.00
C VAL A 274 -6.28 -1.69 -0.78
N PHE A 275 -5.71 -0.76 -0.01
CA PHE A 275 -6.16 0.62 0.03
C PHE A 275 -5.45 1.41 -1.06
N THR A 276 -6.21 2.20 -1.82
CA THR A 276 -5.67 3.05 -2.87
C THR A 276 -6.25 4.46 -2.73
N GLY A 277 -5.37 5.45 -2.57
CA GLY A 277 -5.72 6.86 -2.44
C GLY A 277 -5.46 7.61 -3.75
N ASP A 278 -6.44 8.37 -4.23
CA ASP A 278 -6.35 9.12 -5.47
C ASP A 278 -6.18 10.64 -5.28
N ASP A 279 -6.05 11.34 -6.40
CA ASP A 279 -5.99 12.80 -6.50
C ASP A 279 -7.31 13.51 -6.13
N ALA A 280 -8.45 12.84 -6.27
CA ALA A 280 -9.79 13.32 -5.90
C ALA A 280 -10.09 13.22 -4.39
N GLY A 281 -9.14 12.73 -3.60
CA GLY A 281 -9.30 12.59 -2.16
C GLY A 281 -10.17 11.43 -1.70
N ILE A 282 -10.26 10.39 -2.53
CA ILE A 282 -11.03 9.19 -2.29
C ILE A 282 -10.06 8.03 -2.02
N VAL A 283 -10.35 7.27 -0.97
CA VAL A 283 -9.68 5.99 -0.70
C VAL A 283 -10.61 4.84 -1.07
N ARG A 284 -10.11 3.87 -1.83
CA ARG A 284 -10.83 2.64 -2.17
C ARG A 284 -10.21 1.45 -1.47
N LEU A 285 -11.05 0.61 -0.88
CA LEU A 285 -10.64 -0.66 -0.28
C LEU A 285 -11.04 -1.81 -1.20
N TRP A 286 -10.04 -2.45 -1.79
CA TRP A 286 -10.19 -3.61 -2.66
C TRP A 286 -9.90 -4.88 -1.88
N ARG A 287 -10.70 -5.92 -2.10
CA ARG A 287 -10.35 -7.30 -1.75
C ARG A 287 -9.80 -7.97 -2.99
N VAL A 288 -8.62 -8.56 -2.91
CA VAL A 288 -7.98 -9.28 -4.00
C VAL A 288 -7.77 -10.74 -3.60
N ASP A 289 -8.30 -11.66 -4.40
CA ASP A 289 -7.98 -13.08 -4.28
C ASP A 289 -6.69 -13.36 -5.05
N VAL A 290 -5.60 -13.61 -4.33
CA VAL A 290 -4.26 -13.82 -4.89
C VAL A 290 -4.17 -15.08 -5.75
N VAL A 291 -4.97 -16.11 -5.43
CA VAL A 291 -4.96 -17.38 -6.15
C VAL A 291 -5.81 -17.27 -7.41
N ALA A 292 -7.03 -16.75 -7.28
CA ALA A 292 -7.95 -16.61 -8.41
C ALA A 292 -7.60 -15.44 -9.35
N GLY A 293 -6.75 -14.49 -8.95
CA GLY A 293 -6.44 -13.29 -9.72
C GLY A 293 -7.64 -12.34 -9.86
N SER A 294 -8.64 -12.48 -8.99
CA SER A 294 -9.89 -11.73 -9.02
C SER A 294 -9.92 -10.67 -7.93
N TYR A 295 -10.72 -9.63 -8.13
CA TYR A 295 -10.86 -8.55 -7.16
C TYR A 295 -12.30 -8.07 -7.02
N ALA A 296 -12.55 -7.41 -5.90
CA ALA A 296 -13.83 -6.83 -5.54
C ALA A 296 -13.62 -5.52 -4.78
N LEU A 297 -14.24 -4.43 -5.24
CA LEU A 297 -14.30 -3.20 -4.45
C LEU A 297 -15.22 -3.43 -3.24
N GLN A 298 -14.68 -3.31 -2.04
CA GLN A 298 -15.42 -3.50 -0.80
C GLN A 298 -16.05 -2.20 -0.32
N HIS A 299 -15.24 -1.14 -0.22
CA HIS A 299 -15.64 0.15 0.36
C HIS A 299 -15.00 1.34 -0.37
N VAL A 300 -15.72 2.47 -0.33
CA VAL A 300 -15.23 3.78 -0.76
C VAL A 300 -15.25 4.70 0.46
N LEU A 301 -14.12 5.30 0.76
CA LEU A 301 -13.93 6.22 1.87
C LEU A 301 -13.67 7.61 1.29
N VAL A 302 -14.42 8.61 1.76
CA VAL A 302 -14.31 9.99 1.25
C VAL A 302 -13.66 10.87 2.29
N CYS A 303 -12.85 11.83 1.84
CA CYS A 303 -12.40 12.91 2.71
C CYS A 303 -13.49 13.96 2.85
N SER A 304 -13.87 14.25 4.10
CA SER A 304 -14.70 15.40 4.42
C SER A 304 -14.41 15.89 5.82
N ALA A 305 -13.84 17.08 5.94
CA ALA A 305 -13.60 17.71 7.23
C ALA A 305 -14.93 18.13 7.90
N ARG A 306 -15.98 18.35 7.11
CA ARG A 306 -17.31 18.79 7.58
C ARG A 306 -18.10 17.66 8.23
N THR A 307 -17.87 16.42 7.82
CA THR A 307 -18.56 15.23 8.35
C THR A 307 -17.56 14.32 9.06
N THR A 308 -16.92 14.87 10.10
CA THR A 308 -16.07 14.11 11.04
C THR A 308 -16.88 13.63 12.24
N GLY A 309 -16.33 12.70 13.03
CA GLY A 309 -16.97 12.13 14.22
C GLY A 309 -17.85 10.92 13.93
N MET A 310 -17.90 10.45 12.68
CA MET A 310 -18.72 9.30 12.31
C MET A 310 -18.02 7.98 12.58
N ARG A 311 -18.55 7.25 13.56
CA ARG A 311 -18.36 5.82 13.87
C ARG A 311 -17.99 4.93 12.68
N SER A 312 -18.89 5.00 11.71
CA SER A 312 -19.03 4.08 10.61
C SER A 312 -20.00 4.70 9.59
N PRO A 313 -19.99 4.23 8.33
CA PRO A 313 -20.97 4.58 7.29
C PRO A 313 -22.44 4.40 7.71
N LEU A 314 -22.70 3.62 8.76
CA LEU A 314 -24.04 3.23 9.22
C LEU A 314 -24.41 3.87 10.56
N THR A 315 -23.49 4.65 11.15
CA THR A 315 -23.74 5.38 12.38
C THR A 315 -24.80 6.44 12.12
N PRO A 316 -25.76 6.66 13.04
CA PRO A 316 -26.81 7.64 12.84
C PRO A 316 -26.21 9.04 12.63
N PHE A 317 -26.22 9.53 11.40
CA PHE A 317 -25.86 10.92 11.08
C PHE A 317 -26.80 11.86 11.84
N ALA A 318 -26.39 12.66 12.81
CA ALA A 318 -27.31 13.67 13.34
C ALA A 318 -27.63 14.64 12.20
N ARG A 319 -28.73 14.38 11.50
CA ARG A 319 -29.21 15.26 10.44
C ARG A 319 -29.62 16.53 11.15
N ASP A 320 -28.83 17.57 10.97
CA ASP A 320 -29.30 18.91 11.29
C ASP A 320 -30.36 19.23 10.24
N ASP A 321 -31.64 19.00 10.57
CA ASP A 321 -32.78 19.23 9.65
C ASP A 321 -32.85 20.70 9.16
N SER A 322 -32.03 21.58 9.76
CA SER A 322 -31.82 22.97 9.38
C SER A 322 -30.88 23.17 8.18
N ALA A 323 -30.02 22.21 7.86
CA ALA A 323 -29.07 22.30 6.75
C ALA A 323 -29.76 21.86 5.44
N ALA A 324 -30.24 22.84 4.67
CA ALA A 324 -30.88 22.60 3.37
C ALA A 324 -29.92 22.12 2.26
N ALA A 325 -28.60 22.18 2.49
CA ALA A 325 -27.59 21.82 1.50
C ALA A 325 -27.10 20.37 1.70
N ALA A 326 -26.94 19.63 0.60
CA ALA A 326 -26.29 18.33 0.62
C ALA A 326 -24.86 18.48 1.17
N PRO A 327 -24.36 17.49 1.95
CA PRO A 327 -22.93 17.43 2.22
C PRO A 327 -22.20 17.33 0.88
N SER A 328 -21.07 18.02 0.75
CA SER A 328 -20.18 17.92 -0.40
C SER A 328 -18.90 17.16 -0.02
N CYS A 329 -18.33 16.40 -0.96
CA CYS A 329 -16.96 15.90 -0.83
C CYS A 329 -15.98 17.08 -0.80
N ASP A 330 -14.92 17.01 0.01
CA ASP A 330 -13.79 17.95 -0.10
C ASP A 330 -12.91 17.47 -1.27
N ALA A 331 -13.36 17.71 -2.51
CA ALA A 331 -12.81 17.13 -3.75
C ALA A 331 -11.36 17.56 -4.08
N ASP A 332 -10.79 18.52 -3.35
CA ASP A 332 -9.47 19.11 -3.63
C ASP A 332 -8.38 18.62 -2.66
N ARG A 333 -8.49 17.40 -2.12
CA ARG A 333 -7.51 16.85 -1.17
C ARG A 333 -6.82 15.62 -1.72
N VAL A 334 -5.66 15.79 -2.34
CA VAL A 334 -4.84 14.67 -2.83
C VAL A 334 -4.41 13.74 -1.67
N MET A 335 -4.49 12.42 -1.88
CA MET A 335 -4.05 11.41 -0.90
C MET A 335 -2.57 11.06 -1.10
N HIS A 336 -1.67 11.67 -0.32
CA HIS A 336 -0.23 11.51 -0.48
C HIS A 336 0.34 10.23 0.14
N CYS A 337 -0.23 9.76 1.25
CA CYS A 337 0.26 8.57 1.95
C CYS A 337 -0.85 7.86 2.73
N LEU A 338 -0.67 6.57 2.97
CA LEU A 338 -1.61 5.72 3.72
C LEU A 338 -0.84 4.87 4.74
N ASP A 339 -1.41 4.66 5.92
CA ASP A 339 -0.92 3.67 6.90
C ASP A 339 -2.09 3.08 7.69
N VAL A 340 -1.90 1.86 8.19
CA VAL A 340 -2.93 1.09 8.91
C VAL A 340 -2.44 0.76 10.31
N ASP A 341 -3.23 1.09 11.32
CA ASP A 341 -3.11 0.52 12.67
C ASP A 341 -4.02 -0.70 12.76
N GLU A 342 -3.45 -1.88 12.60
CA GLU A 342 -4.21 -3.14 12.67
C GLU A 342 -4.74 -3.42 14.07
N ALA A 343 -4.03 -2.99 15.11
CA ALA A 343 -4.42 -3.24 16.50
C ALA A 343 -5.60 -2.37 16.91
N ALA A 344 -5.60 -1.09 16.50
CA ALA A 344 -6.72 -0.18 16.73
C ALA A 344 -7.82 -0.30 15.66
N GLY A 345 -7.54 -0.96 14.53
CA GLY A 345 -8.46 -1.02 13.41
C GLY A 345 -8.70 0.36 12.79
N ARG A 346 -7.61 1.10 12.53
CA ARG A 346 -7.66 2.45 11.95
C ARG A 346 -6.89 2.54 10.64
N LEU A 347 -7.44 3.31 9.72
CA LEU A 347 -6.73 3.77 8.52
C LEU A 347 -6.42 5.26 8.66
N TYR A 348 -5.19 5.64 8.35
CA TYR A 348 -4.72 7.02 8.30
C TYR A 348 -4.37 7.38 6.86
N ALA A 349 -4.87 8.51 6.36
CA ALA A 349 -4.43 9.07 5.08
C ALA A 349 -3.89 10.49 5.25
N GLY A 350 -2.66 10.72 4.77
CA GLY A 350 -2.07 12.05 4.71
C GLY A 350 -2.57 12.82 3.50
N THR A 351 -3.01 14.05 3.73
CA THR A 351 -3.67 14.91 2.75
C THR A 351 -3.05 16.31 2.80
N GLU A 352 -3.54 17.20 1.94
CA GLU A 352 -3.33 18.62 2.15
C GLU A 352 -3.97 19.07 3.48
N GLY A 353 -3.20 19.78 4.30
CA GLY A 353 -3.60 20.35 5.58
C GLY A 353 -3.72 19.39 6.77
N GLY A 354 -3.51 18.07 6.59
CA GLY A 354 -3.64 17.14 7.73
C GLY A 354 -3.70 15.66 7.40
N VAL A 355 -4.31 14.91 8.33
CA VAL A 355 -4.52 13.45 8.23
C VAL A 355 -5.98 13.11 8.48
N CYS A 356 -6.59 12.37 7.56
CA CYS A 356 -7.93 11.77 7.75
C CYS A 356 -7.79 10.41 8.45
N VAL A 357 -8.69 10.12 9.40
CA VAL A 357 -8.70 8.88 10.18
C VAL A 357 -10.04 8.17 9.97
N TRP A 358 -10.03 6.88 9.64
CA TRP A 358 -11.24 6.05 9.53
C TRP A 358 -11.18 4.81 10.42
N ALA A 359 -12.33 4.38 10.93
CA ALA A 359 -12.49 3.05 11.53
C ALA A 359 -12.61 2.01 10.42
N ILE A 360 -11.70 1.04 10.41
CA ILE A 360 -11.77 -0.09 9.47
C ILE A 360 -12.27 -1.38 10.13
N ASP A 361 -12.26 -1.45 11.47
CA ASP A 361 -12.78 -2.58 12.25
C ASP A 361 -14.31 -2.65 12.32
N ALA A 362 -14.99 -1.56 11.95
CA ALA A 362 -16.45 -1.48 11.89
C ALA A 362 -17.00 -1.71 10.47
N LEU A 363 -16.16 -1.93 9.47
CA LEU A 363 -16.59 -2.01 8.07
C LEU A 363 -17.34 -3.32 7.77
N PRO A 364 -18.47 -3.25 7.01
CA PRO A 364 -19.18 -4.44 6.56
C PRO A 364 -18.34 -5.35 5.66
N TRP A 365 -18.31 -6.65 5.94
CA TRP A 365 -17.71 -7.62 5.02
C TRP A 365 -18.68 -8.00 3.89
N ARG A 366 -18.23 -7.97 2.63
CA ARG A 366 -19.09 -8.19 1.45
C ARG A 366 -18.70 -9.38 0.57
N GLY A 367 -17.76 -10.20 1.05
CA GLY A 367 -17.33 -11.43 0.38
C GLY A 367 -16.82 -11.27 -1.06
N PRO A 368 -16.62 -12.39 -1.77
CA PRO A 368 -16.24 -12.41 -3.17
C PRO A 368 -17.41 -12.07 -4.12
N THR A 369 -17.11 -11.45 -5.26
CA THR A 369 -18.02 -10.72 -6.17
C THR A 369 -19.08 -11.54 -6.95
N ALA A 370 -19.30 -12.82 -6.63
CA ALA A 370 -20.35 -13.63 -7.26
C ALA A 370 -21.63 -13.63 -6.39
N VAL A 371 -22.52 -12.65 -6.62
CA VAL A 371 -23.59 -12.36 -5.65
C VAL A 371 -24.99 -12.69 -6.19
N THR A 372 -25.63 -13.71 -5.61
CA THR A 372 -27.07 -13.95 -5.76
C THR A 372 -27.87 -12.85 -5.06
N ALA A 373 -29.17 -12.70 -5.36
CA ALA A 373 -30.02 -11.73 -4.67
C ALA A 373 -30.04 -11.94 -3.14
N ALA A 374 -30.03 -13.19 -2.70
CA ALA A 374 -29.92 -13.55 -1.29
C ALA A 374 -28.59 -13.09 -0.68
N ALA A 375 -27.46 -13.32 -1.37
CA ALA A 375 -26.15 -12.88 -0.88
C ALA A 375 -25.99 -11.36 -0.85
N LEU A 376 -26.62 -10.63 -1.79
CA LEU A 376 -26.60 -9.15 -1.81
C LEU A 376 -27.24 -8.54 -0.57
N ALA A 377 -28.21 -9.25 0.02
CA ALA A 377 -28.96 -8.80 1.17
C ALA A 377 -28.30 -9.16 2.49
N THR A 378 -27.75 -10.37 2.62
CA THR A 378 -27.06 -10.81 3.84
C THR A 378 -25.79 -9.99 4.11
N GLN A 379 -25.19 -9.46 3.03
CA GLN A 379 -23.95 -8.68 3.05
C GLN A 379 -24.20 -7.18 2.79
N HIS A 380 -25.46 -6.74 2.78
CA HIS A 380 -25.76 -5.33 2.55
C HIS A 380 -25.29 -4.51 3.76
N PRO A 381 -24.59 -3.37 3.57
CA PRO A 381 -24.14 -2.51 4.68
C PRO A 381 -25.26 -2.16 5.66
N LEU A 382 -26.46 -1.85 5.18
CA LEU A 382 -27.59 -1.50 6.05
C LEU A 382 -28.00 -2.61 7.02
N CYS A 383 -27.64 -3.86 6.72
CA CYS A 383 -27.87 -5.04 7.54
C CYS A 383 -26.68 -5.36 8.46
N TRP A 384 -25.68 -4.50 8.62
CA TRP A 384 -24.48 -4.79 9.41
C TRP A 384 -24.58 -4.34 10.87
N ASP A 385 -24.19 -5.19 11.82
CA ASP A 385 -24.04 -4.86 13.23
C ASP A 385 -22.57 -4.48 13.52
N GLU A 386 -22.33 -3.18 13.70
CA GLU A 386 -21.00 -2.63 14.01
C GLU A 386 -20.43 -3.16 15.33
N ARG A 387 -21.28 -3.40 16.34
CA ARG A 387 -20.83 -3.84 17.67
C ARG A 387 -20.41 -5.30 17.64
N ARG A 388 -21.16 -6.12 16.92
CA ARG A 388 -20.88 -7.56 16.79
C ARG A 388 -19.92 -7.88 15.65
N ARG A 389 -19.66 -6.93 14.75
CA ARG A 389 -18.87 -7.13 13.52
C ARG A 389 -19.40 -8.32 12.71
N ALA A 390 -20.71 -8.35 12.52
CA ALA A 390 -21.43 -9.41 11.81
C ALA A 390 -22.74 -8.87 11.22
N PRO A 391 -23.38 -9.57 10.27
CA PRO A 391 -24.73 -9.22 9.82
C PRO A 391 -25.75 -9.29 10.96
N LEU A 392 -26.76 -8.40 10.92
CA LEU A 392 -27.95 -8.42 11.76
C LEU A 392 -28.72 -9.73 11.55
N GLN A 393 -29.54 -10.11 12.54
CA GLN A 393 -30.26 -11.39 12.52
C GLN A 393 -31.20 -11.53 11.32
N CYS A 394 -31.86 -10.44 10.90
CA CYS A 394 -32.74 -10.41 9.73
C CYS A 394 -32.01 -10.70 8.40
N ALA A 395 -30.68 -10.79 8.43
CA ALA A 395 -29.79 -11.04 7.29
C ALA A 395 -29.00 -12.36 7.43
N LEU A 396 -29.15 -13.14 8.51
CA LEU A 396 -28.47 -14.42 8.68
C LEU A 396 -29.38 -15.59 8.22
N PRO A 397 -28.86 -16.58 7.47
CA PRO A 397 -29.64 -17.77 7.08
C PRO A 397 -29.95 -18.67 8.30
N ASP A 398 -31.19 -19.12 8.42
CA ASP A 398 -31.72 -20.01 9.47
C ASP A 398 -31.45 -19.55 10.91
N ALA A 399 -32.03 -18.40 11.28
CA ALA A 399 -32.38 -18.15 12.68
C ALA A 399 -33.64 -18.97 13.00
N GLY A 400 -33.47 -20.25 13.37
CA GLY A 400 -34.57 -21.14 13.75
C GLY A 400 -35.60 -20.42 14.62
N GLY A 401 -36.87 -20.48 14.22
CA GLY A 401 -37.95 -19.53 14.49
C GLY A 401 -38.41 -19.32 15.95
N LEU A 402 -37.49 -19.10 16.89
CA LEU A 402 -37.78 -18.98 18.32
C LEU A 402 -37.50 -17.59 18.91
N ALA A 403 -37.09 -16.60 18.11
CA ALA A 403 -36.88 -15.22 18.59
C ALA A 403 -37.45 -14.17 17.61
N ARG A 404 -38.77 -14.19 17.39
CA ARG A 404 -39.49 -13.22 16.53
C ARG A 404 -39.24 -11.75 16.94
N ASP A 405 -39.05 -11.48 18.23
CA ASP A 405 -38.87 -10.12 18.74
C ASP A 405 -37.50 -9.51 18.38
N ALA A 406 -36.44 -10.33 18.32
CA ALA A 406 -35.10 -9.86 17.96
C ALA A 406 -34.97 -9.58 16.45
N ASP A 407 -35.73 -10.31 15.63
CA ASP A 407 -35.84 -10.05 14.20
C ASP A 407 -36.60 -8.75 13.91
N ALA A 408 -37.72 -8.52 14.60
CA ALA A 408 -38.47 -7.25 14.51
C ALA A 408 -37.60 -6.03 14.85
N ALA A 409 -36.77 -6.11 15.89
CA ALA A 409 -35.82 -5.04 16.23
C ALA A 409 -34.72 -4.84 15.15
N SER A 410 -34.25 -5.93 14.55
CA SER A 410 -33.27 -5.88 13.45
C SER A 410 -33.87 -5.23 12.20
N VAL A 411 -35.09 -5.60 11.82
CA VAL A 411 -35.82 -5.00 10.69
C VAL A 411 -36.09 -3.52 10.92
N ALA A 412 -36.55 -3.13 12.12
CA ALA A 412 -36.76 -1.73 12.47
C ALA A 412 -35.46 -0.90 12.38
N THR A 413 -34.32 -1.51 12.74
CA THR A 413 -33.00 -0.89 12.60
C THR A 413 -32.65 -0.63 11.13
N VAL A 414 -32.91 -1.60 10.24
CA VAL A 414 -32.70 -1.43 8.79
C VAL A 414 -33.62 -0.34 8.23
N GLU A 415 -34.91 -0.36 8.58
CA GLU A 415 -35.88 0.68 8.16
C GLU A 415 -35.44 2.08 8.58
N TYR A 416 -34.97 2.23 9.82
CA TYR A 416 -34.45 3.49 10.33
C TYR A 416 -33.21 3.97 9.56
N ARG A 417 -32.27 3.06 9.24
CA ARG A 417 -31.08 3.39 8.45
C ARG A 417 -31.45 3.81 7.02
N VAL A 418 -32.39 3.12 6.39
CA VAL A 418 -32.87 3.43 5.04
C VAL A 418 -33.50 4.82 4.98
N ALA A 419 -34.34 5.17 5.96
CA ALA A 419 -34.99 6.47 6.05
C ALA A 419 -34.00 7.65 6.08
N ARG A 420 -32.74 7.39 6.45
CA ARG A 420 -31.68 8.38 6.65
C ARG A 420 -30.63 8.41 5.55
N LEU A 421 -30.78 7.57 4.51
CA LEU A 421 -29.87 7.60 3.36
C LEU A 421 -30.01 8.85 2.51
N ALA A 422 -31.13 9.58 2.61
CA ALA A 422 -31.30 10.84 1.93
C ALA A 422 -30.17 11.82 2.28
N ASN A 423 -29.61 12.48 1.26
CA ASN A 423 -28.43 13.35 1.31
C ASN A 423 -27.15 12.66 1.76
N HIS A 424 -27.11 11.32 1.82
CA HIS A 424 -25.89 10.58 2.12
C HIS A 424 -25.12 10.29 0.84
N HIS A 425 -23.78 10.33 0.92
CA HIS A 425 -22.94 9.93 -0.20
C HIS A 425 -22.91 8.42 -0.33
N VAL A 426 -22.98 7.95 -1.56
CA VAL A 426 -23.07 6.55 -1.92
C VAL A 426 -22.25 6.27 -3.16
N TRP A 427 -21.86 5.02 -3.35
CA TRP A 427 -21.34 4.52 -4.60
C TRP A 427 -22.20 3.35 -5.09
N VAL A 428 -22.17 3.11 -6.39
CA VAL A 428 -23.00 2.09 -7.05
C VAL A 428 -22.16 0.87 -7.37
N LEU A 429 -22.68 -0.32 -7.08
CA LEU A 429 -22.05 -1.61 -7.40
C LEU A 429 -21.67 -1.73 -8.88
N PRO A 430 -20.73 -2.63 -9.25
CA PRO A 430 -20.36 -2.84 -10.65
C PRO A 430 -21.56 -3.10 -11.58
N ALA A 431 -21.45 -2.65 -12.83
CA ALA A 431 -22.48 -2.82 -13.86
C ALA A 431 -23.02 -4.25 -13.97
N ALA A 432 -22.15 -5.25 -13.86
CA ALA A 432 -22.51 -6.68 -13.92
C ALA A 432 -23.49 -7.11 -12.83
N THR A 433 -23.50 -6.42 -11.68
CA THR A 433 -24.46 -6.64 -10.58
C THR A 433 -25.71 -5.77 -10.72
N VAL A 434 -25.52 -4.52 -11.13
CA VAL A 434 -26.60 -3.52 -11.21
C VAL A 434 -27.59 -3.86 -12.31
N GLN A 435 -27.11 -4.18 -13.51
CA GLN A 435 -27.97 -4.37 -14.68
C GLN A 435 -29.00 -5.51 -14.48
N PRO A 436 -28.61 -6.71 -13.97
CA PRO A 436 -29.59 -7.77 -13.65
C PRO A 436 -30.52 -7.44 -12.47
N ALA A 437 -30.06 -6.63 -11.51
CA ALA A 437 -30.93 -6.18 -10.41
C ALA A 437 -31.99 -5.20 -10.91
N MET A 438 -31.60 -4.26 -11.78
CA MET A 438 -32.51 -3.31 -12.40
C MET A 438 -33.58 -4.00 -13.26
N SER A 439 -33.22 -5.03 -14.03
CA SER A 439 -34.19 -5.77 -14.85
C SER A 439 -35.23 -6.49 -13.99
N ARG A 440 -34.80 -7.18 -12.91
CA ARG A 440 -35.71 -7.85 -11.97
C ARG A 440 -36.65 -6.87 -11.26
N ALA A 441 -36.11 -5.74 -10.81
CA ALA A 441 -36.91 -4.71 -10.17
C ALA A 441 -37.92 -4.08 -11.15
N ALA A 442 -37.57 -3.94 -12.44
CA ALA A 442 -38.49 -3.46 -13.47
C ALA A 442 -39.62 -4.46 -13.77
N GLU A 443 -39.35 -5.77 -13.76
CA GLU A 443 -40.37 -6.81 -13.94
C GLU A 443 -41.40 -6.84 -12.79
N ARG A 444 -40.97 -6.51 -11.56
CA ARG A 444 -41.83 -6.53 -10.37
C ARG A 444 -42.54 -5.22 -10.09
N ALA A 445 -42.07 -4.10 -10.65
CA ALA A 445 -42.64 -2.78 -10.42
C ALA A 445 -43.89 -2.54 -11.29
N SER A 446 -45.06 -2.37 -10.66
CA SER A 446 -46.29 -1.88 -11.29
C SER A 446 -46.63 -0.47 -10.82
N GLY A 447 -45.90 0.56 -11.29
CA GLY A 447 -46.24 1.96 -10.98
C GLY A 447 -45.10 2.98 -11.02
N ALA A 448 -45.40 4.22 -10.63
CA ALA A 448 -44.60 5.46 -10.78
C ALA A 448 -43.24 5.52 -10.01
N GLY A 449 -42.80 4.39 -9.46
CA GLY A 449 -41.50 4.20 -8.80
C GLY A 449 -40.47 3.44 -9.64
N SER A 450 -40.74 3.20 -10.94
CA SER A 450 -39.92 2.34 -11.79
C SER A 450 -38.44 2.74 -11.82
N VAL A 451 -37.57 1.74 -11.80
CA VAL A 451 -36.13 1.86 -12.02
C VAL A 451 -35.87 2.51 -13.39
N GLY A 452 -34.84 3.36 -13.50
CA GLY A 452 -34.53 4.06 -14.75
C GLY A 452 -34.03 3.10 -15.84
N GLY A 453 -34.15 3.48 -17.11
CA GLY A 453 -33.55 2.70 -18.22
C GLY A 453 -32.02 2.70 -18.13
N TRP A 454 -31.41 1.51 -18.04
CA TRP A 454 -29.95 1.35 -18.01
C TRP A 454 -29.31 1.84 -19.32
N LYS A 455 -28.19 2.57 -19.21
CA LYS A 455 -27.38 2.98 -20.36
C LYS A 455 -25.97 2.43 -20.21
N PRO A 456 -25.34 1.89 -21.27
CA PRO A 456 -23.99 1.33 -21.18
C PRO A 456 -22.95 2.27 -20.58
N LYS A 457 -23.05 3.58 -20.86
CA LYS A 457 -22.15 4.60 -20.30
C LYS A 457 -22.14 4.65 -18.77
N TYR A 458 -23.25 4.29 -18.11
CA TYR A 458 -23.30 4.28 -16.64
C TYR A 458 -22.32 3.27 -16.04
N GLY A 459 -22.10 2.15 -16.73
CA GLY A 459 -21.14 1.14 -16.30
C GLY A 459 -19.71 1.69 -16.18
N ARG A 460 -19.33 2.64 -17.05
CA ARG A 460 -18.00 3.23 -17.06
C ARG A 460 -17.85 4.43 -16.12
N VAL A 461 -18.88 5.26 -16.02
CA VAL A 461 -18.75 6.59 -15.40
C VAL A 461 -19.23 6.63 -13.94
N VAL A 462 -20.17 5.75 -13.54
CA VAL A 462 -20.77 5.83 -12.19
C VAL A 462 -20.67 4.56 -11.34
N THR A 463 -20.51 3.39 -11.96
CA THR A 463 -20.46 2.12 -11.20
C THR A 463 -19.06 1.71 -10.80
N GLY A 464 -18.96 0.79 -9.84
CA GLY A 464 -17.67 0.21 -9.42
C GLY A 464 -16.76 1.21 -8.72
N GLY A 465 -17.34 2.23 -8.07
CA GLY A 465 -16.57 3.28 -7.40
C GLY A 465 -15.93 4.31 -8.34
N ALA A 466 -16.39 4.37 -9.60
CA ALA A 466 -15.95 5.37 -10.58
C ALA A 466 -16.33 6.80 -10.19
N ALA A 467 -17.51 6.97 -9.57
CA ALA A 467 -17.98 8.25 -9.04
C ALA A 467 -18.67 8.04 -7.68
N VAL A 468 -18.73 9.10 -6.90
CA VAL A 468 -19.51 9.17 -5.67
C VAL A 468 -20.76 10.01 -5.95
N GLY A 469 -21.92 9.44 -5.67
CA GLY A 469 -23.20 10.13 -5.80
C GLY A 469 -23.79 10.48 -4.44
N VAL A 470 -24.88 11.23 -4.45
CA VAL A 470 -25.67 11.63 -3.29
C VAL A 470 -27.11 11.17 -3.51
N VAL A 471 -27.71 10.55 -2.52
CA VAL A 471 -29.13 10.15 -2.59
C VAL A 471 -30.01 11.39 -2.44
N SER A 472 -30.83 11.71 -3.44
CA SER A 472 -31.46 13.05 -3.55
C SER A 472 -32.74 13.22 -2.72
N ASN A 473 -33.39 12.12 -2.31
CA ASN A 473 -34.74 12.16 -1.72
C ASN A 473 -34.87 11.23 -0.51
N THR A 474 -35.94 11.42 0.27
CA THR A 474 -36.31 10.49 1.36
C THR A 474 -36.59 9.11 0.78
N VAL A 475 -35.95 8.09 1.36
CA VAL A 475 -36.10 6.69 0.95
C VAL A 475 -36.90 5.95 2.02
N ARG A 476 -37.85 5.13 1.62
CA ARG A 476 -38.55 4.19 2.51
C ARG A 476 -38.50 2.81 1.89
N LEU A 477 -38.26 1.79 2.72
CA LEU A 477 -38.31 0.41 2.24
C LEU A 477 -39.70 0.11 1.69
N SER A 478 -39.75 -0.53 0.53
CA SER A 478 -40.97 -1.03 -0.06
C SER A 478 -41.72 -1.92 0.95
N ALA A 479 -43.03 -1.66 1.10
CA ALA A 479 -43.94 -2.63 1.66
C ALA A 479 -44.22 -3.62 0.53
N ALA A 480 -43.73 -4.85 0.66
CA ALA A 480 -43.91 -5.84 -0.39
C ALA A 480 -45.41 -6.03 -0.71
N ALA A 481 -45.73 -6.24 -1.99
CA ALA A 481 -47.06 -6.69 -2.37
C ALA A 481 -47.27 -8.09 -1.76
N ALA A 482 -48.43 -8.31 -1.14
CA ALA A 482 -48.82 -9.64 -0.67
C ALA A 482 -48.63 -10.67 -1.79
N PRO A 483 -48.22 -11.92 -1.50
CA PRO A 483 -48.13 -12.96 -2.50
C PRO A 483 -49.47 -13.01 -3.25
N VAL A 484 -49.43 -12.93 -4.57
CA VAL A 484 -50.64 -13.07 -5.38
C VAL A 484 -51.21 -14.45 -5.10
N ASP A 485 -52.45 -14.48 -4.61
CA ASP A 485 -53.22 -15.68 -4.28
C ASP A 485 -53.11 -16.74 -5.38
N GLY A 486 -52.27 -17.73 -5.11
CA GLY A 486 -52.03 -18.91 -5.94
C GLY A 486 -52.33 -20.18 -5.15
N GLY A 487 -53.49 -20.22 -4.47
CA GLY A 487 -54.22 -21.45 -4.14
C GLY A 487 -53.53 -22.51 -3.27
N GLY A 488 -53.72 -22.38 -1.95
CA GLY A 488 -54.09 -23.50 -1.07
C GLY A 488 -52.96 -24.31 -0.40
N GLY A 489 -52.81 -24.12 0.91
CA GLY A 489 -52.20 -25.12 1.81
C GLY A 489 -51.26 -24.52 2.85
N ASP A 490 -51.76 -24.45 4.08
CA ASP A 490 -51.03 -24.29 5.35
C ASP A 490 -50.12 -23.06 5.54
N GLY A 491 -50.71 -22.01 6.11
CA GLY A 491 -50.25 -21.47 7.40
C GLY A 491 -48.83 -20.90 7.55
N ASP A 492 -48.13 -20.58 6.47
CA ASP A 492 -46.89 -19.81 6.51
C ASP A 492 -47.19 -18.38 6.02
N ASP A 493 -47.48 -17.48 6.95
CA ASP A 493 -47.49 -16.03 6.72
C ASP A 493 -46.07 -15.64 6.30
N GLY A 494 -45.79 -15.77 5.00
CA GLY A 494 -44.46 -15.62 4.42
C GLY A 494 -43.98 -14.18 4.53
N ALA A 495 -43.37 -13.84 5.68
CA ALA A 495 -42.73 -12.56 5.89
C ALA A 495 -41.69 -12.36 4.78
N VAL A 496 -41.90 -11.34 3.95
CA VAL A 496 -40.98 -11.03 2.84
C VAL A 496 -39.63 -10.63 3.42
N ALA A 497 -38.58 -11.36 3.02
CA ALA A 497 -37.24 -11.17 3.54
C ALA A 497 -36.75 -9.74 3.28
N VAL A 498 -35.97 -9.17 4.21
CA VAL A 498 -35.35 -7.83 4.07
C VAL A 498 -34.60 -7.69 2.73
N ALA A 499 -34.07 -8.79 2.23
CA ALA A 499 -33.44 -8.93 0.92
C ALA A 499 -34.28 -8.43 -0.26
N ASP A 500 -35.53 -8.89 -0.32
CA ASP A 500 -36.43 -8.55 -1.41
C ASP A 500 -36.86 -7.09 -1.29
N ARG A 501 -37.12 -6.62 -0.07
CA ARG A 501 -37.43 -5.21 0.19
C ARG A 501 -36.32 -4.25 -0.26
N LEU A 502 -35.04 -4.61 -0.04
CA LEU A 502 -33.89 -3.83 -0.52
C LEU A 502 -33.79 -3.84 -2.05
N THR A 503 -34.13 -4.95 -2.70
CA THR A 503 -34.08 -5.07 -4.17
C THR A 503 -35.21 -4.29 -4.83
N ASP A 504 -36.41 -4.32 -4.24
CA ASP A 504 -37.61 -3.70 -4.81
C ASP A 504 -37.70 -2.19 -4.51
N THR A 505 -36.88 -1.67 -3.59
CA THR A 505 -36.80 -0.24 -3.28
C THR A 505 -35.86 0.46 -4.26
N ALA A 506 -36.38 1.35 -5.12
CA ALA A 506 -35.55 2.17 -6.01
C ALA A 506 -35.17 3.51 -5.37
N VAL A 507 -33.90 3.90 -5.49
CA VAL A 507 -33.35 5.15 -4.94
C VAL A 507 -32.78 6.05 -6.05
N PRO A 508 -33.12 7.36 -6.05
CA PRO A 508 -32.49 8.33 -6.96
C PRO A 508 -31.12 8.75 -6.41
N VAL A 509 -30.10 8.66 -7.26
CA VAL A 509 -28.73 9.09 -6.95
C VAL A 509 -28.32 10.18 -7.94
N SER A 510 -28.00 11.36 -7.41
CA SER A 510 -27.41 12.49 -8.15
C SER A 510 -25.88 12.42 -8.06
N PHE A 511 -25.16 12.86 -9.09
CA PHE A 511 -23.70 12.91 -9.08
C PHE A 511 -23.25 14.37 -9.24
N GLU A 512 -22.54 14.90 -8.25
CA GLU A 512 -22.21 16.32 -8.14
C GLU A 512 -21.21 16.79 -9.21
N GLY A 513 -20.39 15.89 -9.76
CA GLY A 513 -19.42 16.16 -10.82
C GLY A 513 -20.02 16.26 -12.23
N GLY A 514 -21.35 16.13 -12.37
CA GLY A 514 -22.03 16.22 -13.67
C GLY A 514 -21.80 15.00 -14.58
N GLU A 515 -21.28 13.90 -14.04
CA GLU A 515 -21.05 12.61 -14.70
C GLU A 515 -22.32 12.13 -15.43
N VAL A 516 -23.47 12.39 -14.81
CA VAL A 516 -24.80 12.12 -15.36
C VAL A 516 -25.70 13.34 -15.17
N LYS A 517 -26.31 13.79 -16.27
CA LYS A 517 -27.21 14.96 -16.31
C LYS A 517 -28.48 14.84 -15.45
N ASN A 518 -28.97 13.62 -15.24
CA ASN A 518 -30.20 13.34 -14.51
C ASN A 518 -29.91 12.32 -13.40
N ASP A 519 -30.71 12.33 -12.34
CA ASP A 519 -30.64 11.33 -11.28
C ASP A 519 -30.77 9.91 -11.84
N LEU A 520 -29.85 9.05 -11.41
CA LEU A 520 -29.88 7.63 -11.74
C LEU A 520 -30.73 6.91 -10.68
N ARG A 521 -31.86 6.33 -11.10
CA ARG A 521 -32.68 5.46 -10.22
C ARG A 521 -32.19 4.02 -10.29
N VAL A 522 -31.71 3.49 -9.17
CA VAL A 522 -31.17 2.12 -9.03
C VAL A 522 -31.78 1.41 -7.81
N PRO A 523 -31.86 0.06 -7.83
CA PRO A 523 -32.23 -0.72 -6.64
C PRO A 523 -31.32 -0.39 -5.45
N LEU A 524 -31.91 -0.28 -4.26
CA LEU A 524 -31.18 0.04 -3.03
C LEU A 524 -30.15 -1.05 -2.70
N SER A 525 -30.42 -2.32 -3.03
CA SER A 525 -29.45 -3.43 -2.92
C SER A 525 -28.15 -3.20 -3.71
N CYS A 526 -28.13 -2.25 -4.65
CA CYS A 526 -26.98 -1.91 -5.48
C CYS A 526 -26.25 -0.64 -5.03
N VAL A 527 -26.74 0.03 -3.98
CA VAL A 527 -26.24 1.31 -3.50
C VAL A 527 -25.58 1.13 -2.15
N VAL A 528 -24.34 1.57 -2.05
CA VAL A 528 -23.48 1.31 -0.90
C VAL A 528 -23.10 2.65 -0.28
N PRO A 529 -23.39 2.89 1.01
CA PRO A 529 -22.93 4.08 1.72
C PRO A 529 -21.40 4.23 1.66
N VAL A 530 -20.91 5.45 1.47
CA VAL A 530 -19.47 5.72 1.63
C VAL A 530 -19.10 5.83 3.12
N VAL A 531 -17.82 5.62 3.42
CA VAL A 531 -17.27 5.75 4.77
C VAL A 531 -16.71 7.15 4.95
N TYR A 532 -17.09 7.81 6.04
CA TYR A 532 -16.58 9.13 6.40
C TYR A 532 -15.55 9.06 7.51
N PRO A 533 -14.65 10.06 7.61
CA PRO A 533 -13.60 10.05 8.60
C PRO A 533 -14.18 10.18 10.02
N LEU A 534 -13.58 9.44 10.95
CA LEU A 534 -13.74 9.62 12.38
C LEU A 534 -13.21 11.00 12.80
N ALA A 535 -12.08 11.40 12.25
CA ALA A 535 -11.39 12.63 12.63
C ALA A 535 -10.55 13.17 11.48
N PHE A 536 -10.32 14.47 11.52
CA PHE A 536 -9.30 15.13 10.71
C PHE A 536 -8.27 15.80 11.61
N LEU A 537 -7.02 15.35 11.54
CA LEU A 537 -5.91 15.83 12.37
C LEU A 537 -5.16 16.91 11.61
N ARG A 538 -5.33 18.16 12.01
CA ARG A 538 -4.71 19.30 11.32
C ARG A 538 -3.21 19.36 11.62
N THR A 539 -2.38 19.13 10.61
CA THR A 539 -0.92 19.19 10.77
C THR A 539 -0.42 20.65 10.65
N PRO A 540 0.76 20.97 11.21
CA PRO A 540 1.36 22.30 11.09
C PRO A 540 1.94 22.61 9.70
N GLY A 541 2.16 21.59 8.87
CA GLY A 541 2.64 21.76 7.49
C GLY A 541 1.49 21.84 6.49
N THR A 542 1.80 22.23 5.25
CA THR A 542 0.81 22.40 4.18
C THR A 542 0.25 21.08 3.65
N ALA A 543 1.05 20.02 3.65
CA ALA A 543 0.63 18.67 3.27
C ALA A 543 1.36 17.61 4.10
N CYS A 544 0.69 16.48 4.35
CA CYS A 544 1.26 15.32 5.04
C CYS A 544 1.67 14.25 4.02
N PHE A 545 2.97 13.98 3.91
CA PHE A 545 3.54 13.06 2.91
C PHE A 545 3.95 11.70 3.46
N ALA A 546 4.05 11.57 4.78
CA ALA A 546 4.22 10.27 5.41
C ALA A 546 3.50 10.24 6.75
N VAL A 547 2.93 9.08 7.06
CA VAL A 547 2.27 8.79 8.32
C VAL A 547 2.71 7.41 8.78
N ARG A 548 2.96 7.26 10.08
CA ARG A 548 3.32 5.98 10.66
C ARG A 548 2.81 5.83 12.09
N VAL A 549 2.22 4.68 12.37
CA VAL A 549 1.83 4.29 13.73
C VAL A 549 3.06 3.79 14.47
N LEU A 550 3.35 4.36 15.65
CA LEU A 550 4.40 3.87 16.55
C LEU A 550 3.86 2.79 17.49
N ALA A 551 4.77 2.06 18.15
CA ALA A 551 4.45 0.86 18.92
C ALA A 551 3.29 1.04 19.92
N SER A 552 2.50 -0.02 20.08
CA SER A 552 1.33 -0.15 20.97
C SER A 552 0.15 0.80 20.70
N GLY A 553 -0.06 1.24 19.44
CA GLY A 553 -1.33 1.84 19.00
C GLY A 553 -1.73 3.12 19.75
N ARG A 554 -0.75 3.80 20.38
CA ARG A 554 -1.00 5.01 21.18
C ARG A 554 -0.44 6.27 20.56
N ARG A 555 0.49 6.14 19.61
CA ARG A 555 1.16 7.28 18.99
C ARG A 555 1.18 7.18 17.49
N LEU A 556 0.86 8.28 16.84
CA LEU A 556 0.92 8.46 15.40
C LEU A 556 1.98 9.51 15.11
N VAL A 557 2.83 9.27 14.13
CA VAL A 557 3.80 10.24 13.65
C VAL A 557 3.46 10.65 12.23
N THR A 558 3.51 11.95 11.98
CA THR A 558 3.30 12.53 10.65
C THR A 558 4.52 13.33 10.23
N SER A 559 4.91 13.23 8.97
CA SER A 559 5.95 14.03 8.33
C SER A 559 5.33 14.89 7.24
N CYS A 560 5.59 16.20 7.31
CA CYS A 560 5.00 17.19 6.43
C CYS A 560 5.94 17.62 5.29
N ALA A 561 5.39 18.36 4.34
CA ALA A 561 6.10 18.92 3.19
C ALA A 561 7.31 19.80 3.57
N ASP A 562 7.24 20.47 4.72
CA ASP A 562 8.30 21.32 5.26
C ASP A 562 9.28 20.54 6.17
N GLY A 563 9.24 19.21 6.11
CA GLY A 563 10.05 18.31 6.93
C GLY A 563 9.66 18.31 8.41
N LYS A 564 8.62 19.05 8.82
CA LYS A 564 8.15 19.06 10.21
C LYS A 564 7.61 17.69 10.57
N VAL A 565 7.96 17.26 11.77
CA VAL A 565 7.47 16.03 12.36
C VAL A 565 6.52 16.39 13.50
N CYS A 566 5.34 15.77 13.50
CA CYS A 566 4.36 15.87 14.58
C CYS A 566 4.11 14.49 15.17
N VAL A 567 4.15 14.40 16.49
CA VAL A 567 3.77 13.21 17.26
C VAL A 567 2.42 13.48 17.89
N TRP A 568 1.48 12.60 17.61
CA TRP A 568 0.13 12.62 18.15
C TRP A 568 -0.01 11.49 19.15
N ALA A 569 -0.71 11.74 20.25
CA ALA A 569 -1.20 10.67 21.11
C ALA A 569 -2.69 10.48 20.95
N CYS A 570 -3.10 9.22 20.96
CA CYS A 570 -4.49 8.82 21.04
C CYS A 570 -4.90 8.68 22.52
N GLY A 571 -5.87 9.47 22.97
CA GLY A 571 -6.45 9.39 24.30
C GLY A 571 -7.45 8.23 24.40
N GLY A 572 -7.25 7.32 25.36
CA GLY A 572 -8.07 6.11 25.56
C GLY A 572 -9.43 6.32 26.23
N GLY A 573 -10.23 7.30 25.80
CA GLY A 573 -11.60 7.53 26.26
C GLY A 573 -12.67 6.98 25.31
N ASP A 574 -13.96 7.13 25.65
CA ASP A 574 -15.09 6.70 24.82
C ASP A 574 -15.12 7.37 23.44
N ALA A 575 -14.59 8.59 23.34
CA ALA A 575 -14.30 9.27 22.07
C ALA A 575 -12.78 9.26 21.87
N GLU A 576 -12.34 8.64 20.78
CA GLU A 576 -10.93 8.56 20.42
C GLU A 576 -10.44 9.95 20.00
N VAL A 577 -9.73 10.64 20.91
CA VAL A 577 -9.21 11.99 20.67
C VAL A 577 -7.71 11.92 20.42
N HIS A 578 -7.30 12.37 19.23
CA HIS A 578 -5.91 12.54 18.89
C HIS A 578 -5.45 13.95 19.26
N VAL A 579 -4.43 14.05 20.10
CA VAL A 579 -3.88 15.32 20.56
C VAL A 579 -2.42 15.43 20.10
N PRO A 580 -2.02 16.53 19.44
CA PRO A 580 -0.63 16.75 19.11
C PRO A 580 0.17 16.96 20.40
N GLN A 581 1.17 16.12 20.63
CA GLN A 581 2.02 16.20 21.83
C GLN A 581 3.32 16.95 21.56
N LEU A 582 3.95 16.67 20.41
CA LEU A 582 5.25 17.22 20.07
C LEU A 582 5.25 17.64 18.62
N VAL A 583 5.73 18.86 18.35
CA VAL A 583 5.93 19.40 17.01
C VAL A 583 7.34 19.96 16.94
N THR A 584 8.08 19.62 15.89
CA THR A 584 9.37 20.24 15.63
C THR A 584 9.19 21.74 15.37
N SER A 585 9.73 22.59 16.23
CA SER A 585 9.48 24.04 16.26
C SER A 585 10.38 24.87 15.33
N THR A 586 11.52 24.34 14.91
CA THR A 586 12.45 25.05 14.02
C THR A 586 11.99 24.99 12.57
N PRO A 587 11.93 26.13 11.84
CA PRO A 587 11.88 26.13 10.38
C PRO A 587 13.07 25.29 9.90
N GLN A 588 12.79 24.19 9.22
CA GLN A 588 13.86 23.40 8.65
C GLN A 588 14.36 24.17 7.43
N THR A 589 15.61 24.59 7.45
CA THR A 589 16.27 25.32 6.35
C THR A 589 16.39 24.47 5.08
N PHE A 590 16.03 23.20 5.14
CA PHE A 590 16.16 22.21 4.07
C PHE A 590 14.79 21.83 3.51
N ARG A 591 14.69 21.78 2.18
CA ARG A 591 13.47 21.47 1.40
C ARG A 591 13.09 19.98 1.38
N GLY A 592 13.77 19.13 2.16
CA GLY A 592 13.58 17.69 2.13
C GLY A 592 12.16 17.25 2.51
N LEU A 593 11.38 16.86 1.50
CA LEU A 593 10.05 16.27 1.66
C LEU A 593 10.20 14.93 2.38
N GLY A 594 9.81 14.85 3.65
CA GLY A 594 9.83 13.59 4.39
C GLY A 594 8.69 12.69 3.91
N ARG A 595 9.00 11.76 3.00
CA ARG A 595 8.03 10.87 2.33
C ARG A 595 8.02 9.43 2.86
N HIS A 596 8.94 9.09 3.76
CA HIS A 596 8.97 7.76 4.38
C HIS A 596 9.30 7.82 5.87
N ILE A 597 8.57 7.05 6.68
CA ILE A 597 8.80 6.91 8.11
C ILE A 597 8.96 5.43 8.44
N CYS A 598 10.06 5.08 9.08
CA CYS A 598 10.36 3.71 9.51
C CYS A 598 10.46 3.64 11.03
N VAL A 599 9.66 2.78 11.66
CA VAL A 599 9.79 2.49 13.09
C VAL A 599 11.02 1.61 13.27
N VAL A 600 12.00 2.07 14.04
CA VAL A 600 13.24 1.33 14.29
C VAL A 600 13.04 0.33 15.43
N ARG A 601 12.48 0.79 16.54
CA ARG A 601 12.16 -0.05 17.70
C ARG A 601 11.06 0.57 18.54
N ALA A 602 10.33 -0.30 19.24
CA ALA A 602 9.38 0.09 20.27
C ALA A 602 10.11 0.56 21.55
N PRO A 603 9.51 1.49 22.33
CA PRO A 603 8.27 2.19 22.00
C PRO A 603 8.43 3.37 21.03
N ASP A 604 9.63 3.92 20.82
CA ASP A 604 9.71 5.35 20.48
C ASP A 604 10.96 5.82 19.69
N VAL A 605 11.56 4.92 18.89
CA VAL A 605 12.62 5.32 17.96
C VAL A 605 12.16 5.08 16.53
N PHE A 606 12.24 6.12 15.70
CA PHE A 606 11.87 6.06 14.30
C PHE A 606 12.82 6.91 13.45
N VAL A 607 12.80 6.64 12.15
CA VAL A 607 13.59 7.36 11.16
C VAL A 607 12.65 8.00 10.15
N THR A 608 12.90 9.27 9.83
CA THR A 608 12.29 9.94 8.67
C THR A 608 13.32 9.97 7.54
N CYS A 609 12.89 9.56 6.36
CA CYS A 609 13.66 9.59 5.13
C CYS A 609 12.99 10.55 4.15
N SER A 610 13.77 11.46 3.58
CA SER A 610 13.29 12.37 2.55
C SER A 610 13.54 11.84 1.14
N TYR A 611 12.72 12.34 0.22
CA TYR A 611 13.00 12.30 -1.20
C TYR A 611 13.66 13.63 -1.58
N ASP A 612 14.54 13.59 -2.58
CA ASP A 612 15.27 14.70 -3.19
C ASP A 612 16.60 15.07 -2.52
N ASP A 613 16.69 15.19 -1.20
CA ASP A 613 17.97 15.57 -0.53
C ASP A 613 18.65 14.41 0.22
N GLY A 614 18.13 13.17 0.12
CA GLY A 614 18.70 11.98 0.76
C GLY A 614 18.85 12.08 2.29
N LEU A 615 18.13 13.01 2.92
CA LEU A 615 18.25 13.33 4.33
C LEU A 615 17.55 12.29 5.21
N VAL A 616 18.33 11.72 6.13
CA VAL A 616 17.86 10.74 7.10
C VAL A 616 18.01 11.32 8.50
N LYS A 617 16.91 11.29 9.26
CA LYS A 617 16.88 11.73 10.66
C LYS A 617 16.34 10.64 11.53
N GLU A 618 17.07 10.35 12.60
CA GLU A 618 16.63 9.46 13.66
C GLU A 618 16.07 10.26 14.82
N TRP A 619 14.84 9.92 15.17
CA TRP A 619 14.05 10.59 16.18
C TRP A 619 13.83 9.65 17.36
N HIS A 620 14.00 10.21 18.55
CA HIS A 620 13.75 9.54 19.81
C HIS A 620 12.68 10.32 20.54
N ILE A 621 11.63 9.62 20.97
CA ILE A 621 10.65 10.16 21.91
C ILE A 621 11.05 9.67 23.30
N TYR A 622 11.26 10.62 24.22
CA TYR A 622 11.55 10.36 25.61
C TYR A 622 10.32 10.75 26.43
N ASP A 623 9.85 9.84 27.29
CA ASP A 623 8.66 10.08 28.11
C ASP A 623 8.98 10.73 29.46
N GLU A 624 10.21 10.54 29.96
CA GLU A 624 10.65 11.00 31.28
C GLU A 624 11.93 11.86 31.20
N PRO A 625 12.10 12.88 32.07
CA PRO A 625 11.16 13.39 33.08
C PRO A 625 10.05 14.30 32.52
N GLN A 626 10.16 14.70 31.26
CA GLN A 626 9.12 15.39 30.49
C GLN A 626 9.13 14.84 29.07
N MET A 627 7.97 14.82 28.43
CA MET A 627 7.86 14.32 27.06
C MET A 627 8.68 15.20 26.11
N LEU A 628 9.63 14.60 25.38
CA LEU A 628 10.54 15.30 24.49
C LEU A 628 10.74 14.52 23.19
N LEU A 629 10.63 15.21 22.06
CA LEU A 629 11.08 14.72 20.76
C LEU A 629 12.48 15.26 20.48
N ARG A 630 13.46 14.36 20.31
CA ARG A 630 14.83 14.75 19.98
C ARG A 630 15.29 14.06 18.70
N CYS A 631 15.86 14.85 17.78
CA CYS A 631 16.65 14.29 16.68
C CYS A 631 18.01 13.85 17.26
N ALA A 632 18.22 12.55 17.38
CA ALA A 632 19.44 11.97 17.96
C ALA A 632 20.56 11.90 16.93
N ARG A 633 20.22 11.60 15.68
CA ARG A 633 21.16 11.52 14.56
C ARG A 633 20.54 12.15 13.33
N ARG A 634 21.36 12.85 12.57
CA ARG A 634 21.03 13.41 11.26
C ARG A 634 22.21 13.15 10.34
N PHE A 635 21.94 12.63 9.16
CA PHE A 635 22.94 12.46 8.12
C PHE A 635 22.26 12.49 6.76
N THR A 636 23.03 12.90 5.76
CA THR A 636 22.59 12.89 4.36
C THR A 636 23.27 11.72 3.69
N LEU A 637 22.49 10.89 3.01
CA LEU A 637 23.06 9.93 2.08
C LEU A 637 23.63 10.75 0.92
N THR A 638 24.92 10.63 0.64
CA THR A 638 25.56 11.36 -0.46
C THR A 638 25.84 10.41 -1.64
N PRO A 639 25.76 10.91 -2.88
CA PRO A 639 26.21 10.15 -4.05
C PRO A 639 27.64 9.64 -3.86
N HIS A 640 27.93 8.49 -4.46
CA HIS A 640 29.29 7.97 -4.47
C HIS A 640 30.07 8.72 -5.54
N SER A 641 30.98 9.61 -5.12
CA SER A 641 31.96 10.20 -6.03
C SER A 641 33.10 9.19 -6.22
N PRO A 642 33.35 8.69 -7.44
CA PRO A 642 34.57 7.95 -7.70
C PRO A 642 35.74 8.91 -7.48
N GLU A 643 36.70 8.50 -6.67
CA GLU A 643 37.85 9.29 -6.27
C GLU A 643 38.50 10.00 -7.49
N SER A 644 38.27 11.30 -7.66
CA SER A 644 39.29 12.14 -8.26
C SER A 644 40.44 12.17 -7.26
N GLY A 645 41.64 11.74 -7.64
CA GLY A 645 42.83 11.59 -6.77
C GLY A 645 43.37 12.87 -6.14
N GLY A 646 42.53 13.65 -5.46
CA GLY A 646 42.88 14.75 -4.58
C GLY A 646 42.98 14.25 -3.14
N SER A 647 43.99 14.72 -2.42
CA SER A 647 44.27 14.29 -1.04
C SER A 647 43.01 14.32 -0.15
N SER A 648 42.90 13.35 0.76
CA SER A 648 41.79 13.22 1.75
C SER A 648 41.53 14.48 2.59
N ALA A 649 42.50 15.41 2.64
CA ALA A 649 42.34 16.72 3.25
C ALA A 649 41.43 17.65 2.42
N GLN A 650 41.54 17.65 1.09
CA GLN A 650 40.77 18.51 0.18
C GLN A 650 39.31 18.09 0.09
N GLN A 651 39.03 16.78 0.06
CA GLN A 651 37.67 16.26 0.07
C GLN A 651 36.99 16.50 1.42
N ARG A 652 37.72 16.37 2.54
CA ARG A 652 37.22 16.80 3.87
C ARG A 652 37.02 18.30 3.92
N GLN A 653 37.88 19.11 3.31
CA GLN A 653 37.73 20.56 3.27
C GLN A 653 36.48 20.96 2.49
N GLN A 654 36.26 20.41 1.29
CA GLN A 654 35.06 20.66 0.48
C GLN A 654 33.77 20.19 1.18
N LEU A 655 33.78 19.03 1.82
CA LEU A 655 32.62 18.55 2.58
C LEU A 655 32.38 19.40 3.84
N THR A 656 33.46 19.85 4.50
CA THR A 656 33.37 20.75 5.66
C THR A 656 32.92 22.14 5.25
N ASP A 657 33.32 22.63 4.08
CA ASP A 657 32.97 23.95 3.55
C ASP A 657 31.53 23.95 3.00
N ALA A 658 31.07 22.85 2.38
CA ALA A 658 29.66 22.64 2.02
C ALA A 658 28.77 22.52 3.28
N VAL A 659 29.21 21.77 4.29
CA VAL A 659 28.51 21.66 5.59
C VAL A 659 28.52 22.99 6.35
N ARG A 660 29.60 23.77 6.29
CA ARG A 660 29.70 25.10 6.92
C ARG A 660 28.83 26.13 6.21
N SER A 661 28.75 26.07 4.88
CA SER A 661 27.81 26.85 4.06
C SER A 661 26.35 26.52 4.44
N MET A 662 26.03 25.23 4.60
CA MET A 662 24.71 24.76 5.03
C MET A 662 24.32 25.11 6.49
N LEU A 663 25.28 25.50 7.32
CA LEU A 663 25.09 25.78 8.76
C LEU A 663 25.25 27.27 9.12
N ALA A 664 25.60 28.14 8.17
CA ALA A 664 25.73 29.57 8.44
C ALA A 664 24.34 30.23 8.61
N PRO A 665 24.06 30.90 9.74
CA PRO A 665 22.85 31.71 9.87
C PRO A 665 22.97 32.93 8.97
N GLY A 666 21.95 33.18 8.14
CA GLY A 666 21.89 34.36 7.29
C GLY A 666 21.90 35.63 8.14
N ASP A 667 22.99 36.39 8.08
CA ASP A 667 23.09 37.69 8.73
C ASP A 667 22.15 38.68 8.05
N ALA A 668 21.10 39.08 8.75
CA ALA A 668 20.29 40.22 8.41
C ALA A 668 21.15 41.49 8.48
N LYS A 669 21.44 42.11 7.33
CA LYS A 669 21.92 43.49 7.28
C LYS A 669 20.75 44.43 7.01
N ASP A 670 20.31 45.10 8.08
CA ASP A 670 19.56 46.35 8.01
C ASP A 670 20.48 47.48 7.51
N ALA A 671 20.05 48.22 6.48
CA ALA A 671 20.28 49.67 6.32
C ALA A 671 19.48 50.29 5.14
N LYS A 672 18.36 50.94 5.50
CA LYS A 672 17.83 52.26 5.06
C LYS A 672 17.95 52.79 3.61
N ASP A 673 16.77 53.21 3.13
CA ASP A 673 16.38 54.43 2.39
C ASP A 673 17.01 54.75 1.03
N GLY A 674 16.17 54.81 -0.02
CA GLY A 674 16.46 55.55 -1.26
C GLY A 674 15.67 55.15 -2.51
N ASP A 675 14.48 55.74 -2.66
CA ASP A 675 13.76 56.16 -3.89
C ASP A 675 14.06 55.51 -5.28
N GLY A 676 12.99 54.97 -5.89
CA GLY A 676 12.64 55.04 -7.32
C GLY A 676 13.62 54.60 -8.42
N ALA A 677 13.41 53.41 -8.98
CA ALA A 677 13.30 53.19 -10.44
C ALA A 677 13.10 51.69 -10.74
N ALA A 678 12.19 51.39 -11.67
CA ALA A 678 12.08 50.07 -12.27
C ALA A 678 13.37 49.73 -13.03
N ALA A 679 14.00 48.61 -12.68
CA ALA A 679 15.01 47.97 -13.49
C ALA A 679 14.95 46.46 -13.25
N GLU A 680 14.97 45.73 -14.36
CA GLU A 680 15.05 44.28 -14.47
C GLU A 680 16.21 43.73 -13.64
N GLU A 681 15.94 42.79 -12.74
CA GLU A 681 17.00 41.99 -12.11
C GLU A 681 16.78 40.51 -12.45
N SER A 682 17.54 40.07 -13.44
CA SER A 682 18.03 38.70 -13.57
C SER A 682 18.76 38.30 -12.30
N GLY A 683 18.01 37.75 -11.34
CA GLY A 683 18.55 37.06 -10.18
C GLY A 683 18.92 35.64 -10.55
N GLU A 684 20.12 35.46 -11.11
CA GLU A 684 20.85 34.19 -11.07
C GLU A 684 21.05 33.83 -9.59
N ASN A 685 20.08 33.12 -9.01
CA ASN A 685 20.31 32.40 -7.77
C ASN A 685 21.28 31.28 -8.11
N GLU A 686 22.51 31.38 -7.58
CA GLU A 686 23.49 30.30 -7.58
C GLU A 686 22.83 29.03 -7.02
N GLU A 687 22.45 28.18 -7.95
CA GLU A 687 21.86 26.86 -7.76
C GLU A 687 22.98 25.99 -7.19
N GLY A 688 23.09 25.95 -5.86
CA GLY A 688 23.95 24.99 -5.19
C GLY A 688 23.48 23.60 -5.57
N ASP A 689 24.28 22.89 -6.38
CA ASP A 689 24.10 21.53 -6.90
C ASP A 689 23.63 20.56 -5.79
N ALA A 690 22.32 20.52 -5.56
CA ALA A 690 21.69 19.55 -4.68
C ALA A 690 21.49 18.30 -5.51
N VAL A 691 22.43 17.36 -5.42
CA VAL A 691 22.30 16.08 -6.13
C VAL A 691 21.09 15.33 -5.58
N GLY A 692 20.07 15.20 -6.43
CA GLY A 692 18.80 14.56 -6.13
C GLY A 692 18.96 13.11 -5.66
N GLY A 693 18.41 12.76 -4.50
CA GLY A 693 18.45 11.40 -3.97
C GLY A 693 17.19 10.95 -3.24
N ILE A 694 16.74 9.71 -3.49
CA ILE A 694 15.62 9.07 -2.79
C ILE A 694 16.18 8.23 -1.65
N SER A 695 15.68 8.41 -0.42
CA SER A 695 16.04 7.54 0.70
C SER A 695 14.84 6.75 1.22
N CYS A 696 15.04 5.47 1.53
CA CYS A 696 14.08 4.62 2.21
C CYS A 696 14.73 3.83 3.34
N ALA A 697 13.92 3.40 4.31
CA ALA A 697 14.39 2.72 5.52
C ALA A 697 13.49 1.53 5.84
N VAL A 698 14.08 0.40 6.22
CA VAL A 698 13.32 -0.77 6.66
C VAL A 698 13.96 -1.36 7.91
N ALA A 699 13.12 -1.62 8.90
CA ALA A 699 13.50 -2.25 10.14
C ALA A 699 12.91 -3.65 10.23
N TYR A 700 13.67 -4.56 10.82
CA TYR A 700 13.28 -5.95 11.07
C TYR A 700 13.44 -6.23 12.57
N PRO A 701 12.40 -5.93 13.37
CA PRO A 701 12.44 -6.12 14.82
C PRO A 701 12.74 -7.57 15.22
N ALA A 702 12.23 -8.54 14.44
CA ALA A 702 12.40 -9.96 14.69
C ALA A 702 13.87 -10.41 14.82
N PHE A 703 14.82 -9.68 14.24
CA PHE A 703 16.25 -9.96 14.36
C PHE A 703 17.10 -8.68 14.52
N GLY A 704 16.49 -7.61 15.04
CA GLY A 704 17.21 -6.41 15.46
C GLY A 704 18.00 -5.68 14.35
N ALA A 705 17.54 -5.69 13.10
CA ALA A 705 18.26 -5.08 11.98
C ALA A 705 17.53 -3.83 11.43
N VAL A 706 18.30 -2.84 10.99
CA VAL A 706 17.80 -1.70 10.22
C VAL A 706 18.67 -1.49 8.99
N PHE A 707 18.01 -1.32 7.85
CA PHE A 707 18.63 -1.03 6.57
C PHE A 707 18.16 0.33 6.07
N LEU A 708 19.12 1.11 5.57
CA LEU A 708 18.84 2.32 4.81
C LEU A 708 19.28 2.11 3.38
N VAL A 709 18.48 2.60 2.46
CA VAL A 709 18.76 2.54 1.04
C VAL A 709 18.64 3.95 0.48
N GLY A 710 19.66 4.39 -0.24
CA GLY A 710 19.64 5.64 -1.00
C GLY A 710 19.74 5.34 -2.48
N ALA A 711 18.91 5.96 -3.32
CA ALA A 711 19.07 5.97 -4.76
C ALA A 711 19.45 7.37 -5.22
N PHE A 712 20.51 7.50 -6.01
CA PHE A 712 20.97 8.74 -6.65
C PHE A 712 21.01 8.47 -8.15
N GLU A 713 20.16 9.17 -8.91
CA GLU A 713 19.91 8.86 -10.32
C GLU A 713 19.52 7.38 -10.51
N SER A 714 20.44 6.55 -11.01
CA SER A 714 20.29 5.11 -11.22
C SER A 714 21.17 4.24 -10.32
N ALA A 715 21.91 4.83 -9.37
CA ALA A 715 22.77 4.09 -8.44
C ALA A 715 22.10 3.90 -7.09
N ILE A 716 22.10 2.67 -6.57
CA ILE A 716 21.53 2.32 -5.26
C ILE A 716 22.65 2.04 -4.27
N GLN A 717 22.55 2.62 -3.09
CA GLN A 717 23.47 2.47 -1.98
C GLN A 717 22.74 1.88 -0.78
N THR A 718 23.37 0.93 -0.10
CA THR A 718 22.79 0.27 1.06
C THR A 718 23.66 0.43 2.29
N TYR A 719 23.00 0.64 3.42
CA TYR A 719 23.63 0.81 4.72
C TYR A 719 22.91 -0.09 5.72
N SER A 720 23.67 -0.75 6.59
CA SER A 720 23.13 -1.48 7.74
C SER A 720 23.57 -0.83 9.02
N LEU A 721 22.73 -0.95 10.04
CA LEU A 721 23.11 -0.64 11.40
C LEU A 721 23.67 -1.91 12.05
N THR A 722 24.92 -1.84 12.53
CA THR A 722 25.63 -2.96 13.19
C THR A 722 24.92 -3.49 14.43
N GLU A 723 24.31 -2.58 15.19
CA GLU A 723 23.59 -2.89 16.41
C GLU A 723 22.51 -1.83 16.61
N VAL A 724 21.25 -2.26 16.68
CA VAL A 724 20.16 -1.40 17.13
C VAL A 724 20.24 -1.41 18.65
N ALA A 725 20.78 -0.35 19.25
CA ALA A 725 20.96 -0.25 20.69
C ALA A 725 19.69 -0.71 21.44
N GLY A 726 19.83 -1.66 22.36
CA GLY A 726 18.73 -2.24 23.15
C GLY A 726 17.88 -3.31 22.44
N CYS A 727 18.31 -3.82 21.29
CA CYS A 727 17.73 -5.00 20.66
C CYS A 727 18.79 -6.10 20.59
N GLU A 728 18.66 -7.16 21.40
CA GLU A 728 19.48 -8.36 21.22
C GLU A 728 18.90 -9.21 20.07
N PRO A 729 19.70 -9.59 19.07
CA PRO A 729 19.25 -10.49 18.03
C PRO A 729 18.92 -11.87 18.63
N PRO A 730 17.95 -12.62 18.08
CA PRO A 730 17.68 -13.98 18.52
C PRO A 730 18.93 -14.85 18.39
N ARG A 731 19.05 -15.88 19.23
CA ARG A 731 20.27 -16.70 19.36
C ARG A 731 20.81 -17.27 18.04
N ASN A 732 19.94 -17.52 17.06
CA ASN A 732 20.32 -18.03 15.76
C ASN A 732 20.62 -16.94 14.72
N TYR A 733 20.92 -15.70 15.14
CA TYR A 733 21.28 -14.58 14.27
C TYR A 733 22.58 -13.92 14.73
N VAL A 734 23.46 -13.62 13.79
CA VAL A 734 24.74 -12.93 14.05
C VAL A 734 24.94 -11.79 13.08
N TYR A 735 25.62 -10.73 13.53
CA TYR A 735 26.09 -9.67 12.64
C TYR A 735 27.43 -10.08 12.02
N ASN A 736 27.46 -10.29 10.69
CA ASN A 736 28.65 -10.78 10.00
C ASN A 736 29.63 -9.67 9.54
N GLY A 737 29.57 -8.48 10.15
CA GLY A 737 30.31 -7.31 9.69
C GLY A 737 29.57 -6.46 8.65
N HIS A 738 28.60 -7.04 7.94
CA HIS A 738 27.83 -6.34 6.89
C HIS A 738 26.33 -6.33 7.12
N LYS A 739 25.72 -7.39 7.63
CA LYS A 739 24.30 -7.45 8.01
C LYS A 739 24.07 -8.49 9.09
N THR A 740 22.93 -8.41 9.75
CA THR A 740 22.42 -9.52 10.55
C THR A 740 21.98 -10.64 9.64
N VAL A 741 22.53 -11.84 9.83
CA VAL A 741 22.21 -13.04 9.07
C VAL A 741 21.72 -14.13 10.01
N ARG A 742 20.80 -14.96 9.52
CA ARG A 742 20.42 -16.19 10.21
C ARG A 742 21.54 -17.22 10.07
N LEU A 743 21.98 -17.78 11.18
CA LEU A 743 22.91 -18.91 11.20
C LEU A 743 22.16 -20.21 10.85
N PRO A 744 22.81 -21.12 10.09
CA PRO A 744 22.34 -22.50 9.95
C PRO A 744 22.17 -23.14 11.33
N ALA A 745 21.18 -24.03 11.49
CA ALA A 745 20.94 -24.70 12.77
C ALA A 745 22.18 -25.46 13.28
N SER A 746 23.04 -25.94 12.38
CA SER A 746 24.29 -26.64 12.70
C SER A 746 25.41 -25.74 13.20
N MET A 747 25.33 -24.41 13.03
CA MET A 747 26.36 -23.45 13.44
C MET A 747 25.89 -22.52 14.56
N ALA A 748 24.61 -22.57 14.91
CA ALA A 748 24.02 -21.62 15.86
C ALA A 748 24.50 -21.85 17.30
N GLU A 749 24.75 -23.10 17.71
CA GLU A 749 25.25 -23.42 19.06
C GLU A 749 26.76 -23.16 19.16
N ASP A 750 27.55 -23.64 18.18
CA ASP A 750 29.01 -23.50 18.19
C ASP A 750 29.49 -22.04 18.20
N VAL A 751 28.80 -21.15 17.46
CA VAL A 751 29.17 -19.71 17.41
C VAL A 751 28.74 -18.98 18.69
N TYR A 752 27.68 -19.43 19.37
CA TYR A 752 27.22 -18.80 20.61
C TYR A 752 28.02 -19.22 21.83
N ASP A 753 28.61 -20.42 21.82
CA ASP A 753 29.53 -20.87 22.87
C ASP A 753 30.92 -20.20 22.75
N GLU A 754 31.28 -19.69 21.56
CA GLU A 754 32.53 -18.96 21.30
C GLU A 754 32.44 -17.43 21.52
N LEU A 755 31.23 -16.84 21.47
CA LEU A 755 30.95 -15.42 21.71
C LEU A 755 30.64 -15.12 23.18
#